data_AF-A0A3D3UKM0-F1
#
_entry.id   AF-A0A3D3UKM0-F1
#
_cell.length_a   1.000
_cell.length_b   1.000
_cell.length_c   1.000
_cell.angle_alpha   90.00
_cell.angle_beta   90.00
_cell.angle_gamma   90.00
#
_symmetry.space_group_name_H-M   'P 1'
#
loop_
_entity.id
_entity.type
_entity.pdbx_description
1 polymer ?
#
loop_
_entity_poly.entity_id
_entity_poly.type
_entity_poly.pdbx_seq_one_letter_code
_entity_poly.pdbx_strand_id
1 'polypeptide(L)'
;MLISSQRPGRLIYSAILFLILVAVMTSVSSARVACIRLTSEHTADTTDLGRFRQFPEWKDKTGNELAIAVWKYLCGYETGLYHFNEILEGPDPFDEYATVRDPLKILNVYNMAYCGIFGPVLDGIYQGIGFEQGRSFGVELWNHCTTEVWYDRAWHYIDLDVRGLLLDADGTVASLEKARQNRSLWTDPPVKIEPFFPNDNDKNKVFEIYRDSRINYYYRWFEGSHTMDFYLRQGESFTRFWKPQGGRWSHLPRYNQTKWIKDLILTEPVGMKPNHRDFTRWNHGNGLFHYEPDLSEESADFEDGVYEVENLVPGKKGLHLKQAGNGHVVFEVFTPYIIVAKVNDLDETTDDAEASVVTIEPYLPVSAAVSLDNGITWQAAGNFLSDGRVNIDLTHKVKGTYSYLLKLTMSGQESAPAIKSITIDTWVQVAPISLPRLKKGKNHLKYEIGDRYGHATIPMLVSPNTGDPADLKKHLIEMPKDYDPERHTCRIKGDAVLRLAAPAGMKIAWFTTGATFRTYQGQQASKTDNRIAYSVGRPADFKEIYKSSVPTWTNHWRCNWDTDVMLDKPAEQVYVKYTGDPGLNTIRACLHLLPEQTPKTGLRITHGFSMNGRLQTKTIDLDKPDDYTIECDGEPENVFIEIAVPSG
;
A
#
# COMPACT_ATOMS: atom_id res chain seq x y z
N MET A 1 -32.94 19.69 -92.24
CA MET A 1 -32.35 18.36 -91.95
C MET A 1 -32.45 18.17 -90.44
N LEU A 2 -33.53 17.54 -89.96
CA LEU A 2 -33.66 16.09 -89.68
C LEU A 2 -32.76 15.71 -88.47
N ILE A 3 -33.19 15.19 -87.31
CA ILE A 3 -34.36 14.42 -86.80
C ILE A 3 -34.31 14.54 -85.25
N SER A 4 -35.40 14.88 -84.54
CA SER A 4 -36.24 14.04 -83.63
C SER A 4 -35.52 13.39 -82.43
N SER A 5 -36.07 13.19 -81.22
CA SER A 5 -37.47 13.18 -80.74
C SER A 5 -37.50 12.96 -79.21
N GLN A 6 -38.56 13.48 -78.58
CA GLN A 6 -39.35 12.91 -77.46
C GLN A 6 -38.87 13.01 -75.98
N ARG A 7 -39.70 13.73 -75.20
CA ARG A 7 -39.99 13.61 -73.75
C ARG A 7 -40.95 12.41 -73.49
N PRO A 8 -41.53 12.15 -72.28
CA PRO A 8 -41.20 12.50 -70.87
C PRO A 8 -41.30 11.30 -69.88
N GLY A 9 -40.85 11.53 -68.62
CA GLY A 9 -41.64 11.13 -67.44
C GLY A 9 -41.06 10.06 -66.50
N ARG A 10 -40.74 10.46 -65.26
CA ARG A 10 -41.43 9.99 -64.04
C ARG A 10 -40.88 10.71 -62.79
N LEU A 11 -41.82 11.13 -61.95
CA LEU A 11 -41.63 11.60 -60.58
C LEU A 11 -40.85 10.57 -59.76
N ILE A 12 -40.03 11.02 -58.81
CA ILE A 12 -40.07 10.63 -57.39
C ILE A 12 -39.32 11.70 -56.58
N TYR A 13 -40.00 12.20 -55.56
CA TYR A 13 -39.50 13.08 -54.51
C TYR A 13 -38.33 12.46 -53.75
N SER A 14 -37.35 13.27 -53.35
CA SER A 14 -36.81 13.25 -51.97
C SER A 14 -35.85 14.40 -51.76
N ALA A 15 -36.24 15.31 -50.87
CA ALA A 15 -35.42 16.36 -50.30
C ALA A 15 -34.33 15.73 -49.41
N ILE A 16 -33.07 16.09 -49.62
CA ILE A 16 -32.01 15.84 -48.65
C ILE A 16 -31.70 17.17 -47.98
N LEU A 17 -32.36 17.36 -46.84
CA LEU A 17 -32.02 18.37 -45.85
C LEU A 17 -30.65 17.98 -45.27
N PHE A 18 -29.64 18.82 -45.49
CA PHE A 18 -28.34 18.70 -44.81
C PHE A 18 -28.55 19.07 -43.33
N LEU A 19 -28.87 18.09 -42.51
CA LEU A 19 -28.86 18.20 -41.05
C LEU A 19 -27.45 17.82 -40.60
N ILE A 20 -26.57 18.83 -40.49
CA ILE A 20 -25.28 18.69 -39.81
C ILE A 20 -25.62 18.59 -38.32
N LEU A 21 -25.89 17.37 -37.87
CA LEU A 21 -25.88 17.02 -36.46
C LEU A 21 -24.39 17.02 -36.06
N VAL A 22 -23.89 18.17 -35.60
CA VAL A 22 -22.66 18.18 -34.80
C VAL A 22 -23.04 17.47 -33.51
N ALA A 23 -22.81 16.16 -33.46
CA ALA A 23 -22.65 15.46 -32.20
C ALA A 23 -21.42 16.09 -31.54
N VAL A 24 -21.66 17.11 -30.73
CA VAL A 24 -20.71 17.49 -29.68
C VAL A 24 -20.73 16.30 -28.74
N MET A 25 -19.89 15.29 -29.03
CA MET A 25 -19.35 14.46 -27.98
C MET A 25 -18.60 15.46 -27.10
N THR A 26 -19.27 15.98 -26.08
CA THR A 26 -18.55 16.54 -24.94
C THR A 26 -17.69 15.39 -24.46
N SER A 27 -16.40 15.45 -24.78
CA SER A 27 -15.40 14.60 -24.17
C SER A 27 -15.49 14.90 -22.68
N VAL A 28 -16.27 14.10 -21.96
CA VAL A 28 -16.34 14.26 -20.52
C VAL A 28 -14.94 13.91 -20.03
N SER A 29 -14.33 14.87 -19.34
CA SER A 29 -12.95 14.77 -18.91
C SER A 29 -12.95 14.31 -17.46
N SER A 30 -12.54 13.06 -17.23
CA SER A 30 -12.15 12.56 -15.92
C SER A 30 -11.15 13.53 -15.31
N ALA A 31 -11.31 13.75 -14.01
CA ALA A 31 -10.60 14.75 -13.23
C ALA A 31 -9.88 14.16 -12.01
N ARG A 32 -9.95 12.84 -11.81
CA ARG A 32 -9.15 12.13 -10.83
C ARG A 32 -7.66 12.41 -11.03
N VAL A 33 -6.93 12.46 -9.93
CA VAL A 33 -5.48 12.62 -9.92
C VAL A 33 -4.84 11.35 -9.38
N ALA A 34 -3.99 10.71 -10.18
CA ALA A 34 -3.39 9.41 -9.87
C ALA A 34 -1.90 9.52 -9.49
N CYS A 35 -1.46 8.57 -8.66
CA CYS A 35 -0.08 8.42 -8.19
C CYS A 35 0.48 9.70 -7.55
N ILE A 36 -0.32 10.34 -6.70
CA ILE A 36 0.05 11.62 -6.06
C ILE A 36 1.24 11.42 -5.12
N ARG A 37 2.24 12.27 -5.23
CA ARG A 37 3.40 12.30 -4.32
C ARG A 37 3.68 13.72 -3.84
N LEU A 38 3.87 13.85 -2.53
CA LEU A 38 4.33 15.08 -1.91
C LEU A 38 5.62 14.80 -1.15
N THR A 39 6.69 15.50 -1.51
CA THR A 39 8.00 15.34 -0.90
C THR A 39 8.51 16.67 -0.33
N SER A 40 9.44 16.56 0.60
CA SER A 40 10.16 17.69 1.22
C SER A 40 11.64 17.33 1.22
N GLU A 41 12.51 18.34 1.15
CA GLU A 41 13.95 18.13 1.27
C GLU A 41 14.39 17.52 2.61
N HIS A 42 13.51 17.51 3.63
CA HIS A 42 13.79 17.03 4.98
C HIS A 42 13.37 15.58 5.26
N THR A 43 12.73 14.90 4.32
CA THR A 43 12.24 13.53 4.47
C THR A 43 12.49 12.75 3.17
N ALA A 44 13.10 11.57 3.26
CA ALA A 44 13.31 10.72 2.10
C ALA A 44 11.97 10.21 1.55
N ASP A 45 11.84 10.15 0.22
CA ASP A 45 10.64 9.63 -0.45
C ASP A 45 10.57 8.11 -0.29
N THR A 46 9.73 7.64 0.64
CA THR A 46 9.51 6.22 0.92
C THR A 46 8.37 5.62 0.10
N THR A 47 7.84 6.31 -0.92
CA THR A 47 6.77 5.74 -1.77
C THR A 47 7.26 4.61 -2.66
N ASP A 48 8.56 4.57 -2.94
CA ASP A 48 9.24 3.54 -3.72
C ASP A 48 10.72 3.46 -3.27
N LEU A 49 11.29 2.27 -3.17
CA LEU A 49 12.69 2.12 -2.69
C LEU A 49 13.71 2.71 -3.69
N GLY A 50 13.41 2.70 -4.99
CA GLY A 50 14.21 3.37 -6.00
C GLY A 50 14.21 4.89 -5.83
N ARG A 51 13.08 5.48 -5.42
CA ARG A 51 12.98 6.90 -5.04
C ARG A 51 13.65 7.21 -3.70
N PHE A 52 13.53 6.31 -2.73
CA PHE A 52 14.23 6.42 -1.45
C PHE A 52 15.75 6.47 -1.66
N ARG A 53 16.27 5.70 -2.64
CA ARG A 53 17.68 5.77 -3.07
C ARG A 53 18.09 7.14 -3.64
N GLN A 54 17.15 7.98 -4.09
CA GLN A 54 17.44 9.31 -4.67
C GLN A 54 17.50 10.44 -3.64
N PHE A 55 17.37 10.15 -2.34
CA PHE A 55 17.42 11.20 -1.32
C PHE A 55 18.78 11.92 -1.29
N PRO A 56 18.82 13.28 -1.24
CA PRO A 56 20.05 14.05 -1.42
C PRO A 56 21.21 13.67 -0.50
N GLU A 57 20.94 13.23 0.74
CA GLU A 57 22.01 12.89 1.71
C GLU A 57 22.83 11.65 1.32
N TRP A 58 22.29 10.76 0.48
CA TRP A 58 22.97 9.52 0.09
C TRP A 58 22.85 9.14 -1.38
N LYS A 59 22.20 9.95 -2.22
CA LYS A 59 22.03 9.62 -3.64
C LYS A 59 23.36 9.39 -4.39
N ASP A 60 24.43 10.04 -3.94
CA ASP A 60 25.76 9.93 -4.55
C ASP A 60 26.69 8.97 -3.79
N LYS A 61 26.18 8.31 -2.73
CA LYS A 61 26.94 7.35 -1.92
C LYS A 61 26.83 5.93 -2.46
N THR A 62 27.86 5.13 -2.20
CA THR A 62 27.92 3.70 -2.53
C THR A 62 28.54 2.91 -1.37
N GLY A 63 28.44 1.57 -1.42
CA GLY A 63 29.12 0.67 -0.47
C GLY A 63 28.88 1.03 1.00
N ASN A 64 29.95 1.04 1.78
CA ASN A 64 29.93 1.32 3.22
C ASN A 64 29.26 2.68 3.57
N GLU A 65 29.55 3.74 2.79
CA GLU A 65 28.99 5.06 3.09
C GLU A 65 27.47 5.11 2.91
N LEU A 66 26.97 4.48 1.85
CA LEU A 66 25.52 4.40 1.61
C LEU A 66 24.84 3.60 2.72
N ALA A 67 25.43 2.45 3.09
CA ALA A 67 24.89 1.59 4.14
C ALA A 67 24.78 2.34 5.48
N ILE A 68 25.86 3.00 5.92
CA ILE A 68 25.86 3.75 7.18
C ILE A 68 24.87 4.93 7.13
N ALA A 69 24.79 5.66 6.01
CA ALA A 69 23.89 6.81 5.89
C ALA A 69 22.42 6.40 6.01
N VAL A 70 22.01 5.34 5.32
CA VAL A 70 20.64 4.82 5.38
C VAL A 70 20.32 4.25 6.76
N TRP A 71 21.23 3.48 7.37
CA TRP A 71 21.04 2.98 8.73
C TRP A 71 20.88 4.14 9.74
N LYS A 72 21.70 5.19 9.66
CA LYS A 72 21.57 6.38 10.52
C LYS A 72 20.22 7.06 10.34
N TYR A 73 19.73 7.18 9.10
CA TYR A 73 18.39 7.71 8.84
C TYR A 73 17.32 6.86 9.51
N LEU A 74 17.37 5.54 9.36
CA LEU A 74 16.40 4.61 9.95
C LEU A 74 16.50 4.48 11.48
N CYS A 75 17.60 4.93 12.09
CA CYS A 75 17.76 5.06 13.55
C CYS A 75 17.53 6.49 14.07
N GLY A 76 17.32 7.47 13.20
CA GLY A 76 17.22 8.88 13.60
C GLY A 76 16.02 9.16 14.52
N TYR A 77 16.13 10.11 15.43
CA TYR A 77 15.03 10.44 16.36
C TYR A 77 13.76 10.95 15.66
N GLU A 78 13.91 11.61 14.51
CA GLU A 78 12.79 12.10 13.70
C GLU A 78 12.37 11.14 12.58
N THR A 79 13.29 10.34 12.08
CA THR A 79 13.12 9.52 10.86
C THR A 79 13.05 8.03 11.14
N GLY A 80 13.35 7.64 12.38
CA GLY A 80 13.70 6.28 12.70
C GLY A 80 12.52 5.42 13.09
N LEU A 81 12.66 4.16 12.69
CA LEU A 81 11.80 3.05 13.08
C LEU A 81 12.05 2.70 14.55
N TYR A 82 11.06 2.10 15.19
CA TYR A 82 11.14 1.75 16.61
C TYR A 82 10.68 0.34 16.95
N HIS A 83 11.30 -0.26 17.97
CA HIS A 83 10.86 -1.53 18.50
C HIS A 83 9.48 -1.40 19.17
N PHE A 84 8.58 -2.30 18.82
CA PHE A 84 7.34 -2.53 19.55
C PHE A 84 6.98 -4.02 19.57
N ASN A 85 6.14 -4.50 18.64
CA ASN A 85 5.60 -5.86 18.68
C ASN A 85 5.28 -6.39 17.27
N GLU A 86 4.69 -7.59 17.15
CA GLU A 86 4.34 -8.17 15.85
C GLU A 86 3.32 -7.35 15.07
N ILE A 87 3.36 -7.45 13.74
CA ILE A 87 2.39 -6.85 12.83
C ILE A 87 1.82 -7.97 11.99
N LEU A 88 0.51 -8.20 12.10
CA LEU A 88 -0.20 -9.23 11.37
C LEU A 88 -1.28 -8.60 10.48
N GLU A 89 -1.31 -9.01 9.22
CA GLU A 89 -2.30 -8.59 8.24
C GLU A 89 -2.91 -9.79 7.50
N GLY A 90 -4.11 -9.57 6.97
CA GLY A 90 -4.81 -10.55 6.15
C GLY A 90 -5.44 -11.69 6.96
N PRO A 91 -6.19 -12.56 6.27
CA PRO A 91 -6.99 -13.61 6.92
C PRO A 91 -6.25 -14.95 7.08
N ASP A 92 -4.94 -15.01 6.83
CA ASP A 92 -4.20 -16.28 6.90
C ASP A 92 -4.09 -16.73 8.37
N PRO A 93 -4.52 -17.97 8.71
CA PRO A 93 -4.47 -18.46 10.08
C PRO A 93 -3.04 -18.74 10.57
N PHE A 94 -2.05 -18.77 9.67
CA PHE A 94 -0.67 -19.01 10.04
C PHE A 94 0.11 -17.69 10.09
N ASP A 95 0.47 -17.26 11.31
CA ASP A 95 1.17 -16.00 11.59
C ASP A 95 2.38 -15.75 10.69
N GLU A 96 3.10 -16.79 10.26
CA GLU A 96 4.27 -16.65 9.38
C GLU A 96 3.94 -15.97 8.04
N TYR A 97 2.71 -16.13 7.54
CA TYR A 97 2.20 -15.51 6.31
C TYR A 97 1.42 -14.22 6.54
N ALA A 98 0.88 -14.03 7.74
CA ALA A 98 0.24 -12.78 8.13
C ALA A 98 1.26 -11.72 8.58
N THR A 99 2.45 -12.15 9.03
CA THR A 99 3.49 -11.25 9.54
C THR A 99 4.05 -10.36 8.43
N VAL A 100 3.78 -9.06 8.52
CA VAL A 100 4.21 -8.06 7.54
C VAL A 100 5.72 -7.94 7.53
N ARG A 101 6.34 -8.22 6.39
CA ARG A 101 7.77 -8.00 6.15
C ARG A 101 8.03 -7.20 4.87
N ASP A 102 7.07 -6.39 4.45
CA ASP A 102 7.18 -5.49 3.31
C ASP A 102 7.83 -4.14 3.73
N PRO A 103 8.96 -3.74 3.13
CA PRO A 103 9.61 -2.47 3.45
C PRO A 103 8.74 -1.22 3.33
N LEU A 104 7.88 -1.13 2.30
CA LEU A 104 7.06 0.04 2.08
C LEU A 104 5.97 0.15 3.15
N LYS A 105 5.40 -0.97 3.59
CA LYS A 105 4.45 -0.97 4.72
C LYS A 105 5.10 -0.54 6.03
N ILE A 106 6.31 -1.04 6.32
CA ILE A 106 7.01 -0.64 7.56
C ILE A 106 7.34 0.86 7.54
N LEU A 107 7.82 1.39 6.41
CA LEU A 107 8.22 2.79 6.29
C LEU A 107 7.03 3.76 6.26
N ASN A 108 5.88 3.37 5.69
CA ASN A 108 4.76 4.29 5.45
C ASN A 108 3.51 4.04 6.31
N VAL A 109 3.29 2.83 6.82
CA VAL A 109 2.07 2.46 7.56
C VAL A 109 2.33 2.25 9.05
N TYR A 110 3.40 1.54 9.42
CA TYR A 110 3.58 1.05 10.79
C TYR A 110 4.61 1.82 11.61
N ASN A 111 5.72 2.28 11.03
CA ASN A 111 6.84 2.92 11.73
C ASN A 111 7.51 2.06 12.83
N MET A 112 7.08 0.81 12.98
CA MET A 112 7.42 -0.04 14.11
C MET A 112 7.51 -1.49 13.66
N ALA A 113 8.24 -2.29 14.42
CA ALA A 113 8.25 -3.74 14.33
C ALA A 113 9.03 -4.33 15.52
N TYR A 114 9.37 -5.61 15.47
CA TYR A 114 10.39 -6.22 16.32
C TYR A 114 11.50 -6.84 15.45
N CYS A 115 12.56 -7.35 16.06
CA CYS A 115 13.74 -7.89 15.38
C CYS A 115 13.42 -8.89 14.23
N GLY A 116 12.45 -9.79 14.43
CA GLY A 116 12.03 -10.79 13.43
C GLY A 116 11.40 -10.22 12.15
N ILE A 117 10.99 -8.94 12.19
CA ILE A 117 10.53 -8.17 11.04
C ILE A 117 11.62 -7.23 10.54
N PHE A 118 12.31 -6.51 11.44
CA PHE A 118 13.33 -5.54 11.04
C PHE A 118 14.53 -6.17 10.32
N GLY A 119 14.99 -7.35 10.75
CA GLY A 119 16.07 -8.05 10.05
C GLY A 119 15.75 -8.30 8.56
N PRO A 120 14.64 -8.97 8.24
CA PRO A 120 14.19 -9.15 6.86
C PRO A 120 13.91 -7.83 6.13
N VAL A 121 13.18 -6.90 6.77
CA VAL A 121 12.79 -5.64 6.12
C VAL A 121 14.02 -4.81 5.73
N LEU A 122 15.06 -4.81 6.57
CA LEU A 122 16.30 -4.11 6.28
C LEU A 122 17.05 -4.76 5.10
N ASP A 123 17.03 -6.08 4.97
CA ASP A 123 17.50 -6.79 3.76
C ASP A 123 16.72 -6.30 2.52
N GLY A 124 15.39 -6.20 2.61
CA GLY A 124 14.54 -5.68 1.55
C GLY A 124 14.82 -4.22 1.18
N ILE A 125 15.04 -3.35 2.16
CA ILE A 125 15.41 -1.93 1.93
C ILE A 125 16.74 -1.87 1.18
N TYR A 126 17.78 -2.58 1.64
CA TYR A 126 19.09 -2.53 1.01
C TYR A 126 19.07 -3.06 -0.43
N GLN A 127 18.38 -4.19 -0.67
CA GLN A 127 18.21 -4.67 -2.04
C GLN A 127 17.44 -3.67 -2.91
N GLY A 128 16.37 -3.05 -2.39
CA GLY A 128 15.58 -2.07 -3.12
C GLY A 128 16.29 -0.78 -3.46
N ILE A 129 17.35 -0.42 -2.72
CA ILE A 129 18.19 0.75 -3.02
C ILE A 129 19.46 0.41 -3.82
N GLY A 130 19.60 -0.84 -4.29
CA GLY A 130 20.62 -1.25 -5.26
C GLY A 130 21.76 -2.11 -4.73
N PHE A 131 21.71 -2.62 -3.49
CA PHE A 131 22.65 -3.66 -3.06
C PHE A 131 22.28 -5.01 -3.66
N GLU A 132 23.23 -5.70 -4.27
CA GLU A 132 22.94 -6.92 -5.04
C GLU A 132 22.56 -8.12 -4.16
N GLN A 133 23.10 -8.19 -2.94
CA GLN A 133 22.84 -9.30 -2.03
C GLN A 133 22.68 -8.81 -0.60
N GLY A 134 21.72 -9.42 0.08
CA GLY A 134 21.50 -9.28 1.51
C GLY A 134 20.97 -10.59 2.09
N ARG A 135 21.04 -10.69 3.41
CA ARG A 135 20.46 -11.79 4.16
C ARG A 135 20.06 -11.31 5.54
N SER A 136 18.95 -11.82 6.05
CA SER A 136 18.68 -11.76 7.49
C SER A 136 19.18 -13.02 8.18
N PHE A 137 19.39 -12.96 9.49
CA PHE A 137 19.77 -14.12 10.27
C PHE A 137 19.31 -14.03 11.73
N GLY A 138 19.01 -15.18 12.31
CA GLY A 138 18.67 -15.32 13.72
C GLY A 138 19.89 -15.62 14.59
N VAL A 139 19.95 -15.01 15.76
CA VAL A 139 20.92 -15.23 16.84
C VAL A 139 20.20 -15.96 17.98
N GLU A 140 20.33 -17.28 18.03
CA GLU A 140 19.46 -18.15 18.85
C GLU A 140 19.49 -17.80 20.34
N LEU A 141 20.67 -17.61 20.94
CA LEU A 141 20.78 -17.35 22.38
C LEU A 141 20.29 -15.95 22.78
N TRP A 142 20.10 -15.05 21.81
CA TRP A 142 19.52 -13.72 22.06
C TRP A 142 18.02 -13.67 21.77
N ASN A 143 17.47 -14.67 21.05
CA ASN A 143 16.18 -14.54 20.39
C ASN A 143 16.08 -13.27 19.52
N HIS A 144 17.15 -13.00 18.78
CA HIS A 144 17.31 -11.77 17.98
C HIS A 144 17.42 -12.09 16.50
N CYS A 145 17.02 -11.15 15.64
CA CYS A 145 17.15 -11.25 14.19
C CYS A 145 17.66 -9.93 13.62
N THR A 146 18.61 -10.01 12.70
CA THR A 146 19.31 -8.85 12.15
C THR A 146 19.85 -9.15 10.74
N THR A 147 20.65 -8.26 10.15
CA THR A 147 20.92 -8.26 8.70
C THR A 147 22.41 -8.24 8.40
N GLU A 148 22.81 -8.92 7.32
CA GLU A 148 24.07 -8.66 6.63
C GLU A 148 23.81 -8.25 5.18
N VAL A 149 24.57 -7.27 4.70
CA VAL A 149 24.53 -6.79 3.30
C VAL A 149 25.88 -7.04 2.65
N TRP A 150 25.87 -7.44 1.38
CA TRP A 150 27.09 -7.65 0.60
C TRP A 150 27.45 -6.42 -0.22
N TYR A 151 28.61 -5.85 0.04
CA TYR A 151 29.23 -4.81 -0.78
C TYR A 151 30.74 -4.87 -0.61
N ASP A 152 31.49 -4.21 -1.48
CA ASP A 152 32.97 -4.18 -1.42
C ASP A 152 33.62 -5.57 -1.25
N ARG A 153 32.95 -6.60 -1.82
CA ARG A 153 33.33 -8.02 -1.81
C ARG A 153 33.36 -8.68 -0.42
N ALA A 154 32.59 -8.16 0.55
CA ALA A 154 32.44 -8.74 1.88
C ALA A 154 31.00 -8.60 2.42
N TRP A 155 30.70 -9.35 3.49
CA TRP A 155 29.45 -9.21 4.25
C TRP A 155 29.62 -8.18 5.37
N HIS A 156 28.58 -7.40 5.64
CA HIS A 156 28.60 -6.31 6.61
C HIS A 156 27.36 -6.34 7.49
N TYR A 157 27.55 -6.42 8.81
CA TYR A 157 26.52 -6.55 9.86
C TYR A 157 25.80 -5.22 10.10
N ILE A 158 24.47 -5.22 10.06
CA ILE A 158 23.66 -4.02 10.26
C ILE A 158 22.46 -4.35 11.15
N ASP A 159 22.34 -3.65 12.28
CA ASP A 159 21.25 -3.85 13.24
C ASP A 159 20.40 -2.60 13.45
N LEU A 160 19.15 -2.69 13.02
CA LEU A 160 18.17 -1.61 13.16
C LEU A 160 17.42 -1.66 14.50
N ASP A 161 17.15 -2.86 15.01
CA ASP A 161 16.22 -3.07 16.12
C ASP A 161 16.85 -2.68 17.46
N VAL A 162 18.07 -3.18 17.71
CA VAL A 162 18.87 -2.79 18.88
C VAL A 162 19.82 -1.63 18.57
N ARG A 163 19.80 -1.10 17.33
CA ARG A 163 20.51 0.11 16.89
C ARG A 163 22.02 0.05 17.11
N GLY A 164 22.72 -0.76 16.31
CA GLY A 164 24.18 -0.82 16.36
C GLY A 164 24.84 -1.27 15.06
N LEU A 165 25.98 -0.64 14.76
CA LEU A 165 26.98 -1.13 13.80
C LEU A 165 28.29 -1.39 14.53
N LEU A 166 29.04 -2.37 14.05
CA LEU A 166 30.39 -2.67 14.52
C LEU A 166 31.35 -2.20 13.44
N LEU A 167 32.24 -1.26 13.73
CA LEU A 167 33.16 -0.69 12.74
C LEU A 167 34.58 -1.20 12.97
N ASP A 168 35.24 -1.61 11.89
CA ASP A 168 36.67 -1.90 11.86
C ASP A 168 37.49 -0.58 11.95
N ALA A 169 38.81 -0.69 12.11
CA ALA A 169 39.70 0.46 12.29
C ALA A 169 39.73 1.42 11.08
N ASP A 170 39.35 0.96 9.89
CA ASP A 170 39.20 1.77 8.68
C ASP A 170 37.81 2.43 8.54
N GLY A 171 36.91 2.18 9.49
CA GLY A 171 35.54 2.69 9.46
C GLY A 171 34.57 1.86 8.61
N THR A 172 35.01 0.73 8.05
CA THR A 172 34.13 -0.23 7.37
C THR A 172 33.31 -1.02 8.40
N VAL A 173 32.04 -1.26 8.11
CA VAL A 173 31.20 -2.12 8.96
C VAL A 173 31.75 -3.55 8.96
N ALA A 174 31.94 -4.17 10.12
CA ALA A 174 32.43 -5.54 10.23
C ALA A 174 31.36 -6.56 9.82
N SER A 175 31.79 -7.76 9.40
CA SER A 175 30.88 -8.89 9.16
C SER A 175 30.37 -9.51 10.46
N LEU A 176 29.30 -10.30 10.41
CA LEU A 176 28.87 -11.14 11.52
C LEU A 176 29.99 -12.09 11.96
N GLU A 177 30.73 -12.66 11.01
CA GLU A 177 31.84 -13.56 11.32
C GLU A 177 32.90 -12.87 12.19
N LYS A 178 33.30 -11.65 11.82
CA LYS A 178 34.22 -10.83 12.64
C LYS A 178 33.60 -10.47 13.99
N ALA A 179 32.32 -10.09 14.01
CA ALA A 179 31.59 -9.77 15.23
C ALA A 179 31.60 -10.92 16.25
N ARG A 180 31.56 -12.17 15.77
CA ARG A 180 31.60 -13.37 16.63
C ARG A 180 33.00 -13.73 17.14
N GLN A 181 34.05 -13.26 16.47
CA GLN A 181 35.44 -13.61 16.77
C GLN A 181 36.18 -12.50 17.55
N ASN A 182 35.81 -11.24 17.35
CA ASN A 182 36.51 -10.10 17.92
C ASN A 182 35.69 -9.39 19.00
N ARG A 183 36.03 -9.65 20.26
CA ARG A 183 35.41 -9.01 21.43
C ARG A 183 35.55 -7.49 21.41
N SER A 184 36.68 -6.95 20.92
CA SER A 184 36.94 -5.51 20.99
C SER A 184 35.95 -4.70 20.16
N LEU A 185 35.41 -5.25 19.07
CA LEU A 185 34.36 -4.59 18.28
C LEU A 185 33.13 -4.20 19.12
N TRP A 186 32.85 -4.96 20.19
CA TRP A 186 31.71 -4.72 21.07
C TRP A 186 32.08 -3.85 22.27
N THR A 187 33.24 -4.10 22.89
CA THR A 187 33.58 -3.52 24.20
C THR A 187 34.47 -2.28 24.12
N ASP A 188 35.30 -2.19 23.08
CA ASP A 188 36.24 -1.10 22.83
C ASP A 188 36.45 -0.92 21.32
N PRO A 189 35.39 -0.47 20.60
CA PRO A 189 35.41 -0.43 19.14
C PRO A 189 36.47 0.57 18.65
N PRO A 190 37.25 0.21 17.61
CA PRO A 190 38.31 1.08 17.10
C PRO A 190 37.77 2.38 16.48
N VAL A 191 36.52 2.35 15.98
CA VAL A 191 35.78 3.52 15.52
C VAL A 191 34.42 3.52 16.20
N LYS A 192 34.08 4.64 16.86
CA LYS A 192 32.79 4.81 17.52
C LYS A 192 31.72 5.25 16.51
N ILE A 193 30.50 4.77 16.71
CA ILE A 193 29.31 5.19 15.99
C ILE A 193 28.19 5.41 17.00
N GLU A 194 27.24 6.28 16.70
CA GLU A 194 26.02 6.42 17.50
C GLU A 194 24.80 6.32 16.57
N PRO A 195 23.70 5.69 17.04
CA PRO A 195 23.58 4.92 18.30
C PRO A 195 24.44 3.64 18.35
N PHE A 196 24.85 3.19 19.54
CA PHE A 196 25.62 1.94 19.72
C PHE A 196 25.01 1.01 20.78
N PHE A 197 24.02 0.23 20.38
CA PHE A 197 23.30 -0.72 21.25
C PHE A 197 22.89 -0.07 22.59
N PRO A 198 22.13 1.04 22.56
CA PRO A 198 21.95 1.93 23.70
C PRO A 198 21.32 1.27 24.93
N ASN A 199 20.56 0.18 24.74
CA ASN A 199 19.90 -0.54 25.84
C ASN A 199 20.68 -1.78 26.33
N ASP A 200 21.82 -2.11 25.72
CA ASP A 200 22.63 -3.28 26.07
C ASP A 200 23.89 -2.88 26.83
N ASN A 201 23.76 -2.63 28.13
CA ASN A 201 24.88 -2.09 28.93
C ASN A 201 26.08 -3.05 29.05
N ASP A 202 25.86 -4.37 29.00
CA ASP A 202 26.92 -5.36 29.09
C ASP A 202 27.33 -5.88 27.71
N LYS A 203 28.19 -5.12 27.03
CA LYS A 203 28.72 -5.48 25.70
C LYS A 203 29.56 -6.76 25.70
N ASN A 204 30.16 -7.16 26.84
CA ASN A 204 30.87 -8.44 26.93
C ASN A 204 29.88 -9.59 26.80
N LYS A 205 28.74 -9.50 27.49
CA LYS A 205 27.68 -10.50 27.39
C LYS A 205 27.09 -10.58 25.98
N VAL A 206 26.89 -9.44 25.32
CA VAL A 206 26.42 -9.42 23.92
C VAL A 206 27.41 -10.16 23.01
N PHE A 207 28.71 -9.88 23.12
CA PHE A 207 29.73 -10.62 22.37
C PHE A 207 29.67 -12.14 22.63
N GLU A 208 29.57 -12.56 23.90
CA GLU A 208 29.50 -13.98 24.28
C GLU A 208 28.26 -14.67 23.68
N ILE A 209 27.11 -13.99 23.70
CA ILE A 209 25.89 -14.44 23.02
C ILE A 209 26.14 -14.67 21.52
N TYR A 210 26.75 -13.71 20.83
CA TYR A 210 27.05 -13.85 19.39
C TYR A 210 28.06 -14.98 19.10
N ARG A 211 29.14 -15.04 19.87
CA ARG A 211 30.17 -16.09 19.74
C ARG A 211 29.54 -17.48 19.85
N ASP A 212 28.72 -17.68 20.88
CA ASP A 212 28.20 -18.99 21.29
C ASP A 212 26.87 -19.36 20.61
N SER A 213 26.19 -18.40 19.98
CA SER A 213 24.92 -18.66 19.29
C SER A 213 25.10 -19.50 18.03
N ARG A 214 24.13 -20.40 17.83
CA ARG A 214 23.82 -20.90 16.49
C ARG A 214 23.22 -19.76 15.67
N ILE A 215 23.69 -19.63 14.44
CA ILE A 215 23.20 -18.65 13.47
C ILE A 215 22.34 -19.38 12.44
N ASN A 216 21.13 -18.87 12.21
CA ASN A 216 20.24 -19.38 11.17
C ASN A 216 20.05 -18.28 10.12
N TYR A 217 20.55 -18.50 8.90
CA TYR A 217 20.44 -17.54 7.81
C TYR A 217 19.13 -17.69 7.04
N TYR A 218 18.55 -16.57 6.65
CA TYR A 218 17.26 -16.48 5.99
C TYR A 218 17.40 -15.75 4.65
N TYR A 219 17.13 -16.47 3.56
CA TYR A 219 17.19 -15.94 2.20
C TYR A 219 15.84 -15.36 1.79
N ARG A 220 15.82 -14.08 1.38
CA ARG A 220 14.62 -13.40 0.86
C ARG A 220 13.41 -13.59 1.79
N TRP A 221 13.61 -13.32 3.09
CA TRP A 221 12.56 -13.50 4.10
C TRP A 221 11.64 -12.28 4.22
N PHE A 222 11.93 -11.20 3.48
CA PHE A 222 11.07 -10.02 3.33
C PHE A 222 10.05 -10.20 2.21
N GLU A 223 9.03 -9.35 2.19
CA GLU A 223 7.97 -9.33 1.18
C GLU A 223 8.12 -8.12 0.27
N GLY A 224 7.41 -8.16 -0.87
CA GLY A 224 7.20 -7.01 -1.73
C GLY A 224 5.78 -7.03 -2.30
N SER A 225 5.60 -6.30 -3.40
CA SER A 225 4.33 -6.14 -4.12
C SER A 225 3.33 -5.18 -3.48
N HIS A 226 3.62 -4.57 -2.33
CA HIS A 226 2.84 -3.41 -1.88
C HIS A 226 3.17 -2.18 -2.74
N THR A 227 2.21 -1.26 -2.85
CA THR A 227 2.41 0.03 -3.51
C THR A 227 1.98 1.16 -2.59
N MET A 228 2.68 2.30 -2.66
CA MET A 228 2.24 3.54 -2.03
C MET A 228 1.52 4.48 -3.01
N ASP A 229 1.33 4.05 -4.26
CA ASP A 229 0.53 4.79 -5.21
C ASP A 229 -0.94 4.81 -4.77
N PHE A 230 -1.60 5.94 -4.94
CA PHE A 230 -3.03 6.12 -4.68
C PHE A 230 -3.57 7.20 -5.61
N TYR A 231 -4.88 7.37 -5.64
CA TYR A 231 -5.53 8.40 -6.43
C TYR A 231 -6.60 9.09 -5.59
N LEU A 232 -7.00 10.29 -6.03
CA LEU A 232 -8.13 11.03 -5.49
C LEU A 232 -9.07 11.39 -6.63
N ARG A 233 -10.37 11.26 -6.40
CA ARG A 233 -11.46 11.69 -7.28
C ARG A 233 -11.88 13.11 -6.97
N GLN A 234 -12.66 13.74 -7.85
CA GLN A 234 -13.29 15.01 -7.49
C GLN A 234 -14.20 14.87 -6.26
N GLY A 235 -14.18 15.89 -5.39
CA GLY A 235 -14.86 15.85 -4.10
C GLY A 235 -14.14 14.96 -3.06
N GLU A 236 -12.92 14.47 -3.36
CA GLU A 236 -12.14 13.64 -2.45
C GLU A 236 -10.93 14.38 -1.87
N SER A 237 -10.68 14.15 -0.58
CA SER A 237 -9.45 14.58 0.09
C SER A 237 -8.81 13.44 0.87
N PHE A 238 -7.50 13.55 1.07
CA PHE A 238 -6.72 12.71 1.96
C PHE A 238 -5.90 13.56 2.92
N THR A 239 -6.27 13.50 4.19
CA THR A 239 -5.59 14.23 5.27
C THR A 239 -4.75 13.28 6.09
N ARG A 240 -3.44 13.54 6.19
CA ARG A 240 -2.47 12.76 6.96
C ARG A 240 -2.04 13.54 8.19
N PHE A 241 -2.15 12.93 9.36
CA PHE A 241 -1.85 13.50 10.67
C PHE A 241 -0.60 12.88 11.27
N TRP A 242 0.28 13.71 11.85
CA TRP A 242 1.49 13.22 12.55
C TRP A 242 1.21 12.53 13.88
N LYS A 243 -0.02 12.70 14.42
CA LYS A 243 -0.42 12.18 15.73
C LYS A 243 -1.68 11.31 15.61
N PRO A 244 -1.89 10.38 16.56
CA PRO A 244 -3.10 9.59 16.65
C PRO A 244 -4.37 10.45 16.69
N GLN A 245 -5.45 9.97 16.06
CA GLN A 245 -6.73 10.66 15.94
C GLN A 245 -7.86 9.83 16.57
N GLY A 246 -8.22 10.17 17.81
CA GLY A 246 -9.41 9.64 18.47
C GLY A 246 -9.41 8.12 18.68
N GLY A 247 -8.27 7.54 19.09
CA GLY A 247 -8.18 6.10 19.42
C GLY A 247 -8.17 5.17 18.20
N ARG A 248 -7.79 5.69 17.01
CA ARG A 248 -7.79 4.93 15.75
C ARG A 248 -6.45 4.29 15.45
N TRP A 249 -6.38 2.96 15.41
CA TRP A 249 -5.12 2.25 15.14
C TRP A 249 -5.34 0.77 14.83
N SER A 250 -4.31 0.13 14.25
CA SER A 250 -4.33 -1.30 13.96
C SER A 250 -4.04 -2.12 15.23
N HIS A 251 -5.09 -2.45 15.98
CA HIS A 251 -4.96 -3.20 17.23
C HIS A 251 -5.01 -4.72 17.00
N LEU A 252 -4.03 -5.44 17.55
CA LEU A 252 -4.05 -6.90 17.65
C LEU A 252 -4.41 -7.33 19.08
N PRO A 253 -5.35 -8.27 19.29
CA PRO A 253 -5.70 -8.81 20.62
C PRO A 253 -4.56 -9.48 21.41
N ARG A 254 -3.34 -9.50 20.86
CA ARG A 254 -2.14 -10.03 21.52
C ARG A 254 -1.41 -8.94 22.28
N TYR A 255 -1.58 -7.68 21.89
CA TYR A 255 -0.92 -6.55 22.53
C TYR A 255 -1.38 -6.35 23.99
N ASN A 256 -2.65 -6.58 24.28
CA ASN A 256 -3.21 -6.44 25.63
C ASN A 256 -3.02 -7.67 26.54
N GLN A 257 -2.29 -8.71 26.10
CA GLN A 257 -2.10 -9.94 26.91
C GLN A 257 -1.13 -9.78 28.08
N THR A 258 -0.14 -8.88 27.96
CA THR A 258 0.77 -8.58 29.07
C THR A 258 0.41 -7.26 29.71
N LYS A 259 0.50 -7.18 31.05
CA LYS A 259 0.23 -5.93 31.77
C LYS A 259 1.12 -4.78 31.26
N TRP A 260 2.39 -5.06 31.00
CA TRP A 260 3.34 -4.04 30.55
C TRP A 260 2.97 -3.44 29.20
N ILE A 261 2.67 -4.25 28.18
CA ILE A 261 2.22 -3.72 26.88
C ILE A 261 0.87 -3.02 27.02
N LYS A 262 -0.09 -3.60 27.76
CA LYS A 262 -1.41 -2.99 27.98
C LYS A 262 -1.29 -1.59 28.60
N ASP A 263 -0.47 -1.44 29.64
CA ASP A 263 -0.22 -0.13 30.27
C ASP A 263 0.45 0.86 29.29
N LEU A 264 1.39 0.38 28.46
CA LEU A 264 2.07 1.20 27.46
C LEU A 264 1.08 1.73 26.41
N ILE A 265 0.27 0.86 25.80
CA ILE A 265 -0.66 1.26 24.73
C ILE A 265 -1.80 2.14 25.24
N LEU A 266 -2.20 2.01 26.51
CA LEU A 266 -3.22 2.87 27.14
C LEU A 266 -2.71 4.24 27.62
N THR A 267 -1.39 4.46 27.68
CA THR A 267 -0.83 5.77 28.02
C THR A 267 -1.16 6.79 26.91
N GLU A 268 -1.71 7.96 27.23
CA GLU A 268 -2.07 8.93 26.18
C GLU A 268 -0.85 9.40 25.34
N PRO A 269 -0.96 9.50 24.00
CA PRO A 269 -2.12 9.09 23.19
C PRO A 269 -2.24 7.56 23.07
N VAL A 270 -3.46 7.03 23.18
CA VAL A 270 -3.75 5.59 23.08
C VAL A 270 -3.30 5.00 21.73
N GLY A 271 -2.73 3.79 21.75
CA GLY A 271 -2.36 2.99 20.57
C GLY A 271 -0.86 2.66 20.48
N MET A 272 -0.36 2.33 19.27
CA MET A 272 1.05 1.92 19.07
C MET A 272 2.03 3.04 19.43
N LYS A 273 3.11 2.71 20.15
CA LYS A 273 4.20 3.63 20.51
C LYS A 273 5.49 2.88 20.88
N PRO A 274 6.67 3.53 20.86
CA PRO A 274 7.92 2.87 21.21
C PRO A 274 7.95 2.42 22.67
N ASN A 275 8.52 1.25 22.91
CA ASN A 275 8.96 0.81 24.24
C ASN A 275 10.24 1.54 24.70
N HIS A 276 10.98 2.15 23.77
CA HIS A 276 12.16 2.99 24.00
C HIS A 276 11.92 4.41 23.48
N ARG A 277 11.49 5.34 24.34
CA ARG A 277 11.06 6.69 23.90
C ARG A 277 12.20 7.53 23.32
N ASP A 278 13.43 7.24 23.68
CA ASP A 278 14.64 7.84 23.11
C ASP A 278 14.87 7.43 21.65
N PHE A 279 14.22 6.36 21.17
CA PHE A 279 14.41 5.89 19.80
C PHE A 279 13.70 6.78 18.77
N THR A 280 12.55 7.32 19.14
CA THR A 280 11.76 8.17 18.24
C THR A 280 10.83 9.08 19.04
N ARG A 281 10.59 10.28 18.52
CA ARG A 281 9.53 11.16 19.04
C ARG A 281 8.13 10.70 18.68
N TRP A 282 7.99 9.81 17.69
CA TRP A 282 6.71 9.45 17.12
C TRP A 282 6.03 8.29 17.84
N ASN A 283 4.73 8.21 17.64
CA ASN A 283 3.92 7.00 17.83
C ASN A 283 3.52 6.53 16.41
N HIS A 284 2.30 6.02 16.25
CA HIS A 284 1.62 6.02 14.96
C HIS A 284 0.98 7.39 14.67
N GLY A 285 0.69 7.65 13.40
CA GLY A 285 -0.21 8.70 12.94
C GLY A 285 -1.45 8.10 12.28
N ASN A 286 -2.33 8.95 11.76
CA ASN A 286 -3.51 8.52 11.04
C ASN A 286 -3.67 9.26 9.72
N GLY A 287 -4.50 8.72 8.85
CA GLY A 287 -5.02 9.41 7.69
C GLY A 287 -6.55 9.31 7.63
N LEU A 288 -7.18 10.26 6.95
CA LEU A 288 -8.61 10.28 6.64
C LEU A 288 -8.76 10.50 5.14
N PHE A 289 -9.33 9.52 4.44
CA PHE A 289 -9.92 9.73 3.12
C PHE A 289 -11.36 10.20 3.33
N HIS A 290 -11.68 11.38 2.80
CA HIS A 290 -13.01 11.97 2.86
C HIS A 290 -13.50 12.16 1.42
N TYR A 291 -14.60 11.51 1.06
CA TYR A 291 -15.21 11.60 -0.26
C TYR A 291 -16.64 12.14 -0.15
N GLU A 292 -16.87 13.34 -0.68
CA GLU A 292 -18.16 14.03 -0.72
C GLU A 292 -18.38 14.63 -2.12
N PRO A 293 -18.73 13.79 -3.13
CA PRO A 293 -18.95 14.27 -4.49
C PRO A 293 -20.25 15.07 -4.61
N ASP A 294 -20.28 16.06 -5.50
CA ASP A 294 -21.56 16.62 -5.97
C ASP A 294 -22.25 15.66 -6.94
N LEU A 295 -23.40 15.13 -6.52
CA LEU A 295 -24.20 14.19 -7.31
C LEU A 295 -25.17 14.88 -8.30
N SER A 296 -25.12 16.21 -8.40
CA SER A 296 -25.99 16.98 -9.28
C SER A 296 -25.57 16.89 -10.75
N GLU A 297 -26.50 17.21 -11.66
CA GLU A 297 -26.22 17.29 -13.10
C GLU A 297 -25.27 18.44 -13.51
N GLU A 298 -24.96 19.35 -12.58
CA GLU A 298 -24.07 20.49 -12.81
C GLU A 298 -22.59 20.15 -12.58
N SER A 299 -22.30 19.03 -11.92
CA SER A 299 -20.94 18.58 -11.59
C SER A 299 -20.51 17.34 -12.36
N ALA A 300 -19.19 17.19 -12.54
CA ALA A 300 -18.57 16.01 -13.12
C ALA A 300 -18.16 14.95 -12.08
N ASP A 301 -18.33 15.24 -10.78
CA ASP A 301 -17.82 14.39 -9.68
C ASP A 301 -18.36 12.96 -9.74
N PHE A 302 -19.65 12.80 -10.06
CA PHE A 302 -20.26 11.48 -10.16
C PHE A 302 -19.62 10.63 -11.25
N GLU A 303 -19.41 11.18 -12.45
CA GLU A 303 -18.80 10.45 -13.57
C GLU A 303 -17.32 10.14 -13.29
N ASP A 304 -16.60 11.07 -12.65
CA ASP A 304 -15.21 10.84 -12.27
C ASP A 304 -15.09 9.76 -11.19
N GLY A 305 -16.02 9.70 -10.24
CA GLY A 305 -15.87 8.88 -9.04
C GLY A 305 -16.61 7.55 -9.00
N VAL A 306 -17.51 7.31 -9.95
CA VAL A 306 -18.26 6.05 -10.05
C VAL A 306 -17.39 4.91 -10.57
N TYR A 307 -17.49 3.75 -9.92
CA TYR A 307 -16.83 2.51 -10.35
C TYR A 307 -17.71 1.72 -11.32
N GLU A 308 -19.00 1.61 -11.01
CA GLU A 308 -20.01 0.95 -11.83
C GLU A 308 -21.38 1.58 -11.55
N VAL A 309 -22.23 1.72 -12.56
CA VAL A 309 -23.59 2.21 -12.38
C VAL A 309 -24.56 1.53 -13.34
N GLU A 310 -25.75 1.20 -12.84
CA GLU A 310 -26.87 0.74 -13.64
C GLU A 310 -28.14 1.51 -13.25
N ASN A 311 -28.85 2.01 -14.26
CA ASN A 311 -30.15 2.69 -14.12
C ASN A 311 -30.15 3.91 -13.17
N LEU A 312 -29.01 4.57 -12.95
CA LEU A 312 -28.92 5.83 -12.21
C LEU A 312 -28.13 6.85 -13.02
N VAL A 313 -28.57 8.11 -12.94
CA VAL A 313 -27.89 9.26 -13.56
C VAL A 313 -28.02 10.50 -12.67
N PRO A 314 -27.05 11.44 -12.73
CA PRO A 314 -27.17 12.73 -12.06
C PRO A 314 -28.38 13.53 -12.53
N GLY A 315 -28.97 14.32 -11.62
CA GLY A 315 -30.06 15.25 -11.87
C GLY A 315 -30.00 16.44 -10.92
N LYS A 316 -30.90 17.42 -11.06
CA LYS A 316 -30.94 18.65 -10.23
C LYS A 316 -30.95 18.46 -8.71
N LYS A 317 -31.35 17.28 -8.22
CA LYS A 317 -31.48 16.98 -6.78
C LYS A 317 -30.58 15.82 -6.34
N GLY A 318 -29.55 15.51 -7.11
CA GLY A 318 -28.74 14.29 -6.95
C GLY A 318 -29.16 13.20 -7.95
N LEU A 319 -28.85 11.95 -7.63
CA LEU A 319 -29.10 10.81 -8.50
C LEU A 319 -30.59 10.49 -8.62
N HIS A 320 -31.03 10.10 -9.81
CA HIS A 320 -32.38 9.61 -10.08
C HIS A 320 -32.37 8.37 -10.98
N LEU A 321 -33.45 7.60 -10.95
CA LEU A 321 -33.62 6.41 -11.79
C LEU A 321 -33.88 6.79 -13.25
N LYS A 322 -33.11 6.23 -14.18
CA LYS A 322 -33.27 6.47 -15.63
C LYS A 322 -34.56 5.84 -16.18
N GLN A 323 -34.96 4.69 -15.64
CA GLN A 323 -36.16 3.94 -15.98
C GLN A 323 -36.73 3.27 -14.71
N ALA A 324 -38.00 2.89 -14.74
CA ALA A 324 -38.63 2.18 -13.63
C ALA A 324 -37.94 0.84 -13.35
N GLY A 325 -37.88 0.45 -12.07
CA GLY A 325 -37.25 -0.78 -11.61
C GLY A 325 -36.03 -0.53 -10.73
N ASN A 326 -35.12 -1.50 -10.70
CA ASN A 326 -33.93 -1.45 -9.86
C ASN A 326 -32.83 -0.60 -10.50
N GLY A 327 -32.07 0.11 -9.69
CA GLY A 327 -30.81 0.72 -10.06
C GLY A 327 -29.77 0.50 -8.98
N HIS A 328 -28.50 0.58 -9.36
CA HIS A 328 -27.39 0.54 -8.42
C HIS A 328 -26.23 1.43 -8.84
N VAL A 329 -25.44 1.82 -7.85
CA VAL A 329 -24.17 2.51 -8.03
C VAL A 329 -23.12 1.84 -7.16
N VAL A 330 -21.91 1.74 -7.68
CA VAL A 330 -20.73 1.23 -6.97
C VAL A 330 -19.69 2.34 -6.87
N PHE A 331 -19.18 2.54 -5.65
CA PHE A 331 -18.01 3.40 -5.39
C PHE A 331 -16.86 2.53 -4.89
N GLU A 332 -15.67 2.78 -5.41
CA GLU A 332 -14.44 2.20 -4.88
C GLU A 332 -13.88 3.08 -3.77
N VAL A 333 -13.33 2.45 -2.74
CA VAL A 333 -12.36 3.06 -1.82
C VAL A 333 -11.08 2.25 -1.90
N PHE A 334 -9.98 2.92 -2.25
CA PHE A 334 -8.65 2.33 -2.29
C PHE A 334 -7.69 3.19 -1.46
N THR A 335 -6.84 2.55 -0.68
CA THR A 335 -5.78 3.19 0.09
C THR A 335 -4.54 2.30 0.16
N PRO A 336 -3.32 2.86 0.05
CA PRO A 336 -2.08 2.11 0.30
C PRO A 336 -1.76 1.99 1.80
N TYR A 337 -2.63 2.53 2.66
CA TYR A 337 -2.55 2.50 4.11
C TYR A 337 -3.66 1.60 4.67
N ILE A 338 -3.34 0.80 5.69
CA ILE A 338 -4.29 -0.10 6.34
C ILE A 338 -5.48 0.67 6.94
N ILE A 339 -6.70 0.23 6.64
CA ILE A 339 -7.93 0.80 7.21
C ILE A 339 -8.02 0.42 8.70
N VAL A 340 -8.21 1.42 9.57
CA VAL A 340 -8.21 1.23 11.03
C VAL A 340 -9.47 1.77 11.68
N ALA A 341 -9.96 1.02 12.65
CA ALA A 341 -11.09 1.42 13.49
C ALA A 341 -10.64 2.31 14.64
N LYS A 342 -11.58 3.07 15.18
CA LYS A 342 -11.54 3.52 16.57
C LYS A 342 -11.71 2.29 17.46
N VAL A 343 -10.68 2.02 18.24
CA VAL A 343 -10.65 0.90 19.18
C VAL A 343 -11.25 1.38 20.50
N ASN A 344 -12.38 0.79 20.89
CA ASN A 344 -13.12 1.19 22.09
C ASN A 344 -12.68 0.34 23.29
N ASP A 345 -12.95 -0.97 23.28
CA ASP A 345 -12.37 -1.93 24.22
C ASP A 345 -11.18 -2.66 23.59
N LEU A 346 -10.08 -2.82 24.33
CA LEU A 346 -8.95 -3.62 23.85
C LEU A 346 -9.27 -5.13 23.92
N ASP A 347 -10.11 -5.55 24.86
CA ASP A 347 -10.39 -6.96 25.10
C ASP A 347 -11.52 -7.49 24.19
N GLU A 348 -12.30 -6.60 23.56
CA GLU A 348 -13.41 -6.93 22.66
C GLU A 348 -13.31 -6.14 21.36
N THR A 349 -13.29 -6.82 20.21
CA THR A 349 -13.17 -6.16 18.89
C THR A 349 -14.51 -5.94 18.18
N THR A 350 -15.61 -6.33 18.85
CA THR A 350 -16.98 -6.25 18.31
C THR A 350 -17.59 -4.87 18.49
N ASP A 351 -17.00 -4.02 19.32
CA ASP A 351 -17.43 -2.63 19.53
C ASP A 351 -16.57 -1.61 18.76
N ASP A 352 -15.50 -2.06 18.08
CA ASP A 352 -14.72 -1.24 17.15
C ASP A 352 -15.63 -0.52 16.16
N ALA A 353 -15.38 0.78 15.96
CA ALA A 353 -16.24 1.63 15.14
C ALA A 353 -15.43 2.60 14.26
N GLU A 354 -16.12 3.33 13.38
CA GLU A 354 -15.61 4.48 12.63
C GLU A 354 -14.37 4.20 11.76
N ALA A 355 -14.12 2.95 11.35
CA ALA A 355 -13.09 2.63 10.37
C ALA A 355 -13.49 3.12 8.98
N SER A 356 -14.76 2.92 8.63
CA SER A 356 -15.34 3.58 7.47
C SER A 356 -16.83 3.83 7.64
N VAL A 357 -17.25 5.09 7.60
CA VAL A 357 -18.65 5.50 7.78
C VAL A 357 -19.19 6.04 6.46
N VAL A 358 -20.30 5.45 6.00
CA VAL A 358 -21.01 5.91 4.81
C VAL A 358 -22.26 6.66 5.27
N THR A 359 -22.35 7.93 4.89
CA THR A 359 -23.51 8.77 5.19
C THR A 359 -24.21 9.15 3.89
N ILE A 360 -25.52 8.96 3.79
CA ILE A 360 -26.31 9.39 2.62
C ILE A 360 -27.56 10.16 3.05
N GLU A 361 -28.10 10.95 2.13
CA GLU A 361 -29.45 11.52 2.22
C GLU A 361 -30.32 10.88 1.12
N PRO A 362 -31.05 9.79 1.41
CA PRO A 362 -31.77 9.04 0.40
C PRO A 362 -33.23 9.50 0.26
N TYR A 363 -33.72 9.54 -0.97
CA TYR A 363 -35.15 9.73 -1.30
C TYR A 363 -35.91 8.41 -1.37
N LEU A 364 -35.22 7.32 -1.70
CA LEU A 364 -35.76 5.96 -1.75
C LEU A 364 -35.03 5.09 -0.72
N PRO A 365 -35.64 4.01 -0.19
CA PRO A 365 -34.89 3.02 0.57
C PRO A 365 -33.69 2.48 -0.23
N VAL A 366 -32.52 2.44 0.40
CA VAL A 366 -31.27 1.97 -0.22
C VAL A 366 -30.71 0.80 0.56
N SER A 367 -30.39 -0.30 -0.12
CA SER A 367 -29.61 -1.40 0.46
C SER A 367 -28.13 -1.24 0.13
N ALA A 368 -27.27 -1.48 1.11
CA ALA A 368 -25.82 -1.42 0.96
C ALA A 368 -25.19 -2.81 0.98
N ALA A 369 -24.19 -3.02 0.13
CA ALA A 369 -23.34 -4.20 0.13
C ALA A 369 -21.87 -3.83 -0.08
N VAL A 370 -20.95 -4.63 0.45
CA VAL A 370 -19.50 -4.43 0.35
C VAL A 370 -18.84 -5.64 -0.32
N SER A 371 -17.86 -5.39 -1.19
CA SER A 371 -16.96 -6.41 -1.74
C SER A 371 -15.52 -6.12 -1.33
N LEU A 372 -14.77 -7.17 -0.95
CA LEU A 372 -13.34 -7.12 -0.62
C LEU A 372 -12.48 -7.84 -1.68
N ASP A 373 -13.11 -8.36 -2.73
CA ASP A 373 -12.48 -9.16 -3.78
C ASP A 373 -12.80 -8.59 -5.17
N ASN A 374 -12.76 -7.26 -5.27
CA ASN A 374 -12.94 -6.49 -6.51
C ASN A 374 -14.25 -6.82 -7.26
N GLY A 375 -15.33 -7.04 -6.51
CA GLY A 375 -16.69 -7.24 -7.03
C GLY A 375 -17.07 -8.68 -7.32
N ILE A 376 -16.19 -9.67 -7.03
CA ILE A 376 -16.48 -11.09 -7.27
C ILE A 376 -17.57 -11.59 -6.30
N THR A 377 -17.48 -11.23 -5.02
CA THR A 377 -18.50 -11.53 -4.02
C THR A 377 -18.93 -10.27 -3.26
N TRP A 378 -20.18 -10.29 -2.78
CA TRP A 378 -20.81 -9.15 -2.11
C TRP A 378 -21.41 -9.59 -0.78
N GLN A 379 -21.13 -8.82 0.27
CA GLN A 379 -21.69 -9.01 1.61
C GLN A 379 -22.67 -7.89 1.93
N ALA A 380 -23.85 -8.22 2.46
CA ALA A 380 -24.78 -7.20 2.94
C ALA A 380 -24.14 -6.35 4.05
N ALA A 381 -24.34 -5.04 3.99
CA ALA A 381 -23.76 -4.05 4.90
C ALA A 381 -24.81 -3.22 5.66
N GLY A 382 -26.08 -3.28 5.25
CA GLY A 382 -27.18 -2.60 5.93
C GLY A 382 -28.20 -2.02 4.97
N ASN A 383 -29.17 -1.30 5.51
CA ASN A 383 -30.16 -0.55 4.74
C ASN A 383 -30.27 0.86 5.29
N PHE A 384 -30.43 1.82 4.38
CA PHE A 384 -30.78 3.19 4.68
C PHE A 384 -32.27 3.39 4.45
N LEU A 385 -32.96 3.91 5.46
CA LEU A 385 -34.36 4.31 5.36
C LEU A 385 -34.44 5.73 4.80
N SER A 386 -35.52 6.03 4.08
CA SER A 386 -35.77 7.36 3.51
C SER A 386 -36.22 8.36 4.60
N ASP A 387 -35.30 8.75 5.47
CA ASP A 387 -35.54 9.73 6.55
C ASP A 387 -34.30 10.60 6.80
N GLY A 388 -34.18 11.68 6.03
CA GLY A 388 -33.10 12.65 6.18
C GLY A 388 -31.70 12.06 5.97
N ARG A 389 -30.72 12.59 6.70
CA ARG A 389 -29.33 12.14 6.62
C ARG A 389 -29.12 10.96 7.56
N VAL A 390 -28.73 9.82 7.00
CA VAL A 390 -28.55 8.54 7.70
C VAL A 390 -27.19 7.95 7.39
N ASN A 391 -26.63 7.15 8.31
CA ASN A 391 -25.33 6.51 8.12
C ASN A 391 -25.34 5.01 8.42
N ILE A 392 -24.35 4.31 7.88
CA ILE A 392 -23.96 2.95 8.27
C ILE A 392 -22.46 2.94 8.54
N ASP A 393 -22.06 2.16 9.54
CA ASP A 393 -20.67 1.92 9.87
C ASP A 393 -20.22 0.58 9.26
N LEU A 394 -19.22 0.61 8.39
CA LEU A 394 -18.68 -0.55 7.69
C LEU A 394 -17.53 -1.22 8.45
N THR A 395 -17.21 -0.79 9.68
CA THR A 395 -16.00 -1.20 10.43
C THR A 395 -15.79 -2.71 10.46
N HIS A 396 -16.80 -3.50 10.82
CA HIS A 396 -16.68 -4.97 10.89
C HIS A 396 -16.54 -5.67 9.54
N LYS A 397 -16.63 -4.93 8.43
CA LYS A 397 -16.42 -5.43 7.08
C LYS A 397 -15.06 -5.04 6.50
N VAL A 398 -14.55 -3.85 6.83
CA VAL A 398 -13.40 -3.26 6.11
C VAL A 398 -12.18 -2.97 6.97
N LYS A 399 -12.26 -3.03 8.31
CA LYS A 399 -11.06 -2.82 9.15
C LYS A 399 -10.01 -3.89 8.83
N GLY A 400 -8.74 -3.48 8.74
CA GLY A 400 -7.64 -4.38 8.39
C GLY A 400 -7.54 -4.71 6.90
N THR A 401 -8.25 -3.98 6.01
CA THR A 401 -8.08 -4.09 4.55
C THR A 401 -7.47 -2.82 3.96
N TYR A 402 -7.19 -2.84 2.65
CA TYR A 402 -6.62 -1.72 1.89
C TYR A 402 -7.58 -1.15 0.84
N SER A 403 -8.67 -1.87 0.57
CA SER A 403 -9.70 -1.43 -0.37
C SER A 403 -11.01 -2.14 -0.09
N TYR A 404 -12.09 -1.58 -0.63
CA TYR A 404 -13.37 -2.23 -0.77
C TYR A 404 -14.22 -1.52 -1.85
N LEU A 405 -15.19 -2.25 -2.39
CA LEU A 405 -16.25 -1.67 -3.21
C LEU A 405 -17.53 -1.54 -2.38
N LEU A 406 -18.16 -0.38 -2.41
CA LEU A 406 -19.48 -0.11 -1.83
C LEU A 406 -20.52 -0.10 -2.94
N LYS A 407 -21.51 -1.00 -2.88
CA LYS A 407 -22.68 -1.00 -3.76
C LYS A 407 -23.91 -0.51 -3.02
N LEU A 408 -24.60 0.44 -3.62
CA LEU A 408 -25.88 0.97 -3.17
C LEU A 408 -26.95 0.57 -4.18
N THR A 409 -28.02 -0.10 -3.73
CA THR A 409 -29.10 -0.60 -4.58
C THR A 409 -30.44 -0.03 -4.13
N MET A 410 -31.27 0.39 -5.09
CA MET A 410 -32.58 0.98 -4.84
C MET A 410 -33.56 0.61 -5.96
N SER A 411 -34.85 0.86 -5.74
CA SER A 411 -35.91 0.60 -6.72
C SER A 411 -36.97 1.67 -6.68
N GLY A 412 -37.53 2.03 -7.83
CA GLY A 412 -38.50 3.11 -7.93
C GLY A 412 -39.07 3.29 -9.34
N GLN A 413 -39.81 4.38 -9.51
CA GLN A 413 -40.36 4.77 -10.81
C GLN A 413 -39.30 5.49 -11.67
N GLU A 414 -39.54 5.58 -12.97
CA GLU A 414 -38.73 6.40 -13.87
C GLU A 414 -38.65 7.85 -13.37
N SER A 415 -37.46 8.44 -13.45
CA SER A 415 -37.15 9.79 -12.97
C SER A 415 -37.36 10.01 -11.46
N ALA A 416 -37.60 8.96 -10.67
CA ALA A 416 -37.71 9.10 -9.23
C ALA A 416 -36.34 9.52 -8.64
N PRO A 417 -36.27 10.59 -7.84
CA PRO A 417 -35.04 10.94 -7.15
C PRO A 417 -34.68 9.82 -6.17
N ALA A 418 -33.40 9.48 -6.08
CA ALA A 418 -32.92 8.30 -5.37
C ALA A 418 -31.97 8.67 -4.22
N ILE A 419 -30.87 9.36 -4.51
CA ILE A 419 -29.84 9.73 -3.53
C ILE A 419 -29.48 11.19 -3.75
N LYS A 420 -29.66 12.03 -2.73
CA LYS A 420 -29.33 13.45 -2.81
C LYS A 420 -27.84 13.71 -2.64
N SER A 421 -27.24 13.08 -1.63
CA SER A 421 -25.83 13.24 -1.29
C SER A 421 -25.24 11.97 -0.69
N ILE A 422 -23.92 11.86 -0.75
CA ILE A 422 -23.13 10.80 -0.12
C ILE A 422 -21.86 11.40 0.48
N THR A 423 -21.46 10.90 1.64
CA THR A 423 -20.15 11.09 2.23
C THR A 423 -19.58 9.72 2.59
N ILE A 424 -18.30 9.48 2.30
CA ILE A 424 -17.56 8.31 2.77
C ILE A 424 -16.32 8.80 3.52
N ASP A 425 -16.25 8.51 4.82
CA ASP A 425 -15.10 8.80 5.66
C ASP A 425 -14.38 7.49 6.00
N THR A 426 -13.16 7.29 5.49
CA THR A 426 -12.34 6.09 5.74
C THR A 426 -11.05 6.46 6.46
N TRP A 427 -10.85 5.87 7.65
CA TRP A 427 -9.68 6.11 8.48
C TRP A 427 -8.59 5.08 8.25
N VAL A 428 -7.35 5.54 8.19
CA VAL A 428 -6.16 4.71 7.94
C VAL A 428 -5.04 4.99 8.94
N GLN A 429 -4.10 4.06 9.06
CA GLN A 429 -2.88 4.27 9.86
C GLN A 429 -1.72 4.76 8.98
N VAL A 430 -0.95 5.72 9.47
CA VAL A 430 0.16 6.34 8.75
C VAL A 430 1.40 6.36 9.64
N ALA A 431 2.57 6.11 9.06
CA ALA A 431 3.87 6.29 9.70
C ALA A 431 4.32 7.77 9.60
N PRO A 432 4.40 8.53 10.71
CA PRO A 432 4.76 9.95 10.66
C PRO A 432 6.16 10.23 10.09
N ILE A 433 7.05 9.23 10.12
CA ILE A 433 8.41 9.32 9.58
C ILE A 433 8.46 9.50 8.05
N SER A 434 7.40 9.09 7.33
CA SER A 434 7.30 9.15 5.87
C SER A 434 6.74 10.48 5.35
N LEU A 435 6.20 11.31 6.24
CA LEU A 435 5.49 12.52 5.83
C LEU A 435 6.47 13.67 5.50
N PRO A 436 6.16 14.50 4.49
CA PRO A 436 7.02 15.62 4.13
C PRO A 436 6.93 16.70 5.22
N ARG A 437 8.00 16.85 5.98
CA ARG A 437 8.03 17.76 7.15
C ARG A 437 8.43 19.16 6.77
N LEU A 438 7.91 20.11 7.53
CA LEU A 438 8.41 21.47 7.66
C LEU A 438 9.42 21.56 8.82
N LYS A 439 10.42 22.42 8.65
CA LYS A 439 11.40 22.88 9.63
C LYS A 439 11.44 24.41 9.63
N LYS A 440 12.11 25.01 10.61
CA LYS A 440 12.37 26.46 10.62
C LYS A 440 13.10 26.91 9.35
N GLY A 441 12.68 28.06 8.84
CA GLY A 441 13.21 28.69 7.63
C GLY A 441 12.40 28.35 6.39
N LYS A 442 13.04 28.46 5.23
CA LYS A 442 12.45 28.17 3.94
C LYS A 442 12.48 26.67 3.65
N ASN A 443 11.31 26.07 3.48
CA ASN A 443 11.16 24.67 3.14
C ASN A 443 10.89 24.53 1.64
N HIS A 444 11.64 23.66 0.97
CA HIS A 444 11.42 23.28 -0.42
C HIS A 444 10.60 21.99 -0.49
N LEU A 445 9.40 22.08 -1.07
CA LEU A 445 8.48 20.97 -1.26
C LEU A 445 8.20 20.75 -2.73
N LYS A 446 7.80 19.53 -3.06
CA LYS A 446 7.49 19.15 -4.42
C LYS A 446 6.20 18.35 -4.49
N TYR A 447 5.35 18.71 -5.43
CA TYR A 447 4.22 17.89 -5.87
C TYR A 447 4.60 17.17 -7.15
N GLU A 448 4.49 15.85 -7.14
CA GLU A 448 4.72 14.99 -8.30
C GLU A 448 3.58 14.01 -8.50
N ILE A 449 3.51 13.47 -9.72
CA ILE A 449 2.63 12.37 -10.08
C ILE A 449 3.44 11.24 -10.72
N GLY A 450 2.75 10.14 -11.01
CA GLY A 450 3.29 8.99 -11.71
C GLY A 450 3.74 7.89 -10.75
N ASP A 451 3.40 6.66 -11.10
CA ASP A 451 3.88 5.43 -10.46
C ASP A 451 5.40 5.29 -10.66
N ARG A 452 5.97 4.18 -10.17
CA ARG A 452 7.42 3.96 -10.24
C ARG A 452 8.02 3.97 -11.66
N TYR A 453 7.20 3.83 -12.70
CA TYR A 453 7.60 3.94 -14.10
C TYR A 453 7.15 5.25 -14.77
N GLY A 454 6.56 6.17 -13.99
CA GLY A 454 6.10 7.48 -14.44
C GLY A 454 4.73 7.46 -15.10
N HIS A 455 3.95 6.38 -15.00
CA HIS A 455 2.60 6.30 -15.54
C HIS A 455 1.56 6.76 -14.50
N ALA A 456 0.49 7.42 -14.96
CA ALA A 456 -0.64 7.77 -14.10
C ALA A 456 -1.60 6.57 -14.00
N THR A 457 -1.25 5.59 -13.16
CA THR A 457 -1.99 4.33 -13.03
C THR A 457 -2.85 4.28 -11.78
N ILE A 458 -3.89 3.45 -11.83
CA ILE A 458 -4.76 3.14 -10.70
C ILE A 458 -4.36 1.77 -10.16
N PRO A 459 -3.90 1.67 -8.90
CA PRO A 459 -3.52 0.39 -8.31
C PRO A 459 -4.76 -0.47 -7.99
N MET A 460 -4.64 -1.79 -8.15
CA MET A 460 -5.64 -2.76 -7.70
C MET A 460 -4.94 -3.98 -7.11
N LEU A 461 -5.28 -4.32 -5.86
CA LEU A 461 -4.69 -5.44 -5.14
C LEU A 461 -5.46 -6.74 -5.41
N VAL A 462 -4.72 -7.83 -5.58
CA VAL A 462 -5.25 -9.19 -5.69
C VAL A 462 -4.38 -10.12 -4.85
N SER A 463 -4.93 -10.59 -3.73
CA SER A 463 -4.21 -11.44 -2.77
C SER A 463 -5.13 -12.56 -2.26
N PRO A 464 -5.36 -13.61 -3.07
CA PRO A 464 -6.24 -14.72 -2.68
C PRO A 464 -5.73 -15.40 -1.40
N ASN A 465 -6.65 -15.76 -0.51
CA ASN A 465 -6.34 -16.56 0.67
C ASN A 465 -6.13 -18.03 0.26
N THR A 466 -4.87 -18.45 0.15
CA THR A 466 -4.52 -19.85 -0.16
C THR A 466 -4.83 -20.83 0.97
N GLY A 467 -5.15 -20.35 2.18
CA GLY A 467 -5.69 -21.16 3.27
C GLY A 467 -7.21 -21.36 3.18
N ASP A 468 -7.90 -20.63 2.30
CA ASP A 468 -9.34 -20.75 2.07
C ASP A 468 -9.61 -21.28 0.64
N PRO A 469 -10.01 -22.55 0.48
CA PRO A 469 -10.34 -23.12 -0.83
C PRO A 469 -11.44 -22.36 -1.58
N ALA A 470 -12.42 -21.79 -0.88
CA ALA A 470 -13.52 -21.07 -1.50
C ALA A 470 -13.05 -19.73 -2.06
N ASP A 471 -12.19 -19.04 -1.33
CA ASP A 471 -11.57 -17.80 -1.79
C ASP A 471 -10.60 -18.05 -2.94
N LEU A 472 -9.65 -18.96 -2.77
CA LEU A 472 -8.65 -19.28 -3.80
C LEU A 472 -9.29 -19.63 -5.16
N LYS A 473 -10.37 -20.41 -5.14
CA LYS A 473 -11.09 -20.84 -6.36
C LYS A 473 -11.64 -19.67 -7.18
N LYS A 474 -11.95 -18.52 -6.58
CA LYS A 474 -12.45 -17.33 -7.29
C LYS A 474 -11.43 -16.78 -8.28
N HIS A 475 -10.14 -16.92 -7.95
CA HIS A 475 -9.05 -16.23 -8.63
C HIS A 475 -8.28 -17.12 -9.60
N LEU A 476 -8.28 -18.44 -9.40
CA LEU A 476 -7.58 -19.38 -10.27
C LEU A 476 -8.43 -19.79 -11.49
N ILE A 477 -7.77 -20.13 -12.60
CA ILE A 477 -8.46 -20.71 -13.77
C ILE A 477 -8.97 -22.13 -13.49
N GLU A 478 -8.24 -22.87 -12.64
CA GLU A 478 -8.55 -24.22 -12.17
C GLU A 478 -7.83 -24.41 -10.83
N MET A 479 -8.43 -25.20 -9.93
CA MET A 479 -7.77 -25.57 -8.67
C MET A 479 -6.58 -26.51 -8.93
N PRO A 480 -5.44 -26.33 -8.24
CA PRO A 480 -4.29 -27.21 -8.40
C PRO A 480 -4.61 -28.65 -7.99
N LYS A 481 -4.04 -29.63 -8.70
CA LYS A 481 -4.26 -31.06 -8.43
C LYS A 481 -3.77 -31.49 -7.06
N ASP A 482 -2.66 -30.91 -6.60
CA ASP A 482 -2.04 -31.19 -5.30
C ASP A 482 -2.14 -29.94 -4.42
N TYR A 483 -3.33 -29.70 -3.88
CA TYR A 483 -3.67 -28.60 -3.00
C TYR A 483 -4.25 -29.14 -1.68
N ASP A 484 -3.74 -28.63 -0.56
CA ASP A 484 -4.25 -28.89 0.79
C ASP A 484 -4.00 -27.64 1.65
N PRO A 485 -5.06 -26.91 2.07
CA PRO A 485 -4.93 -25.68 2.86
C PRO A 485 -4.25 -25.90 4.22
N GLU A 486 -4.34 -27.11 4.79
CA GLU A 486 -3.78 -27.47 6.09
C GLU A 486 -2.26 -27.73 6.02
N ARG A 487 -1.68 -27.88 4.82
CA ARG A 487 -0.23 -28.01 4.65
C ARG A 487 0.46 -26.65 4.77
N HIS A 488 0.66 -26.21 6.01
CA HIS A 488 1.22 -24.88 6.32
C HIS A 488 2.54 -24.56 5.60
N THR A 489 3.36 -25.54 5.23
CA THR A 489 4.65 -25.29 4.56
C THR A 489 4.66 -25.60 3.06
N CYS A 490 3.59 -26.19 2.51
CA CYS A 490 3.47 -26.49 1.08
C CYS A 490 2.00 -26.69 0.67
N ARG A 491 1.17 -25.64 0.77
CA ARG A 491 -0.26 -25.74 0.47
C ARG A 491 -0.49 -26.26 -0.94
N ILE A 492 0.25 -25.75 -1.90
CA ILE A 492 0.19 -26.15 -3.31
C ILE A 492 1.53 -26.78 -3.72
N LYS A 493 1.49 -27.91 -4.44
CA LYS A 493 2.64 -28.48 -5.15
C LYS A 493 2.37 -28.51 -6.64
N GLY A 494 3.31 -28.02 -7.44
CA GLY A 494 3.14 -27.84 -8.88
C GLY A 494 2.53 -26.48 -9.24
N ASP A 495 1.76 -26.45 -10.34
CA ASP A 495 1.31 -25.21 -10.96
C ASP A 495 -0.01 -24.70 -10.37
N ALA A 496 -0.08 -23.38 -10.12
CA ALA A 496 -1.31 -22.62 -9.90
C ALA A 496 -1.33 -21.43 -10.85
N VAL A 497 -2.45 -21.21 -11.56
CA VAL A 497 -2.57 -20.11 -12.54
C VAL A 497 -3.63 -19.12 -12.08
N LEU A 498 -3.16 -17.96 -11.65
CA LEU A 498 -3.95 -16.81 -11.22
C LEU A 498 -4.43 -16.03 -12.44
N ARG A 499 -5.73 -15.68 -12.46
CA ARG A 499 -6.31 -14.76 -13.44
C ARG A 499 -6.34 -13.35 -12.86
N LEU A 500 -5.69 -12.42 -13.55
CA LEU A 500 -5.71 -10.99 -13.27
C LEU A 500 -6.51 -10.30 -14.38
N ALA A 501 -7.59 -9.60 -14.01
CA ALA A 501 -8.45 -8.91 -14.96
C ALA A 501 -8.64 -7.46 -14.54
N ALA A 502 -8.45 -6.53 -15.46
CA ALA A 502 -8.81 -5.13 -15.26
C ALA A 502 -10.35 -4.99 -15.19
N PRO A 503 -10.85 -4.03 -14.39
CA PRO A 503 -12.23 -3.56 -14.51
C PRO A 503 -12.56 -3.06 -15.92
N ALA A 504 -13.85 -3.00 -16.26
CA ALA A 504 -14.29 -2.45 -17.53
C ALA A 504 -13.79 -0.99 -17.71
N GLY A 505 -13.38 -0.63 -18.92
CA GLY A 505 -12.84 0.71 -19.20
C GLY A 505 -11.40 0.94 -18.71
N MET A 506 -10.72 -0.11 -18.24
CA MET A 506 -9.31 -0.04 -17.84
C MET A 506 -8.47 -1.13 -18.49
N LYS A 507 -7.15 -0.91 -18.56
CA LYS A 507 -6.17 -1.90 -19.03
C LYS A 507 -4.99 -1.98 -18.08
N ILE A 508 -4.49 -3.17 -17.84
CA ILE A 508 -3.27 -3.42 -17.07
C ILE A 508 -2.09 -2.88 -17.90
N ALA A 509 -1.36 -1.86 -17.43
CA ALA A 509 -0.11 -1.44 -18.06
C ALA A 509 1.06 -2.31 -17.61
N TRP A 510 1.10 -2.56 -16.31
CA TRP A 510 2.08 -3.41 -15.67
C TRP A 510 1.51 -3.96 -14.36
N PHE A 511 2.19 -4.91 -13.75
CA PHE A 511 1.79 -5.45 -12.46
C PHE A 511 3.02 -5.94 -11.70
N THR A 512 2.94 -5.91 -10.37
CA THR A 512 3.83 -6.69 -9.52
C THR A 512 3.15 -8.02 -9.21
N THR A 513 3.92 -9.10 -9.23
CA THR A 513 3.48 -10.41 -8.75
C THR A 513 4.48 -10.98 -7.77
N GLY A 514 3.97 -11.57 -6.70
CA GLY A 514 4.78 -12.21 -5.68
C GLY A 514 4.16 -13.46 -5.10
N ALA A 515 5.01 -14.25 -4.45
CA ALA A 515 4.60 -15.46 -3.77
C ALA A 515 5.53 -15.81 -2.62
N THR A 516 4.99 -16.59 -1.67
CA THR A 516 5.78 -17.28 -0.66
C THR A 516 5.94 -18.73 -1.07
N PHE A 517 7.19 -19.15 -1.29
CA PHE A 517 7.50 -20.50 -1.71
C PHE A 517 8.19 -21.29 -0.60
N ARG A 518 7.98 -22.61 -0.58
CA ARG A 518 8.82 -23.54 0.16
C ARG A 518 10.16 -23.67 -0.54
N THR A 519 11.22 -23.81 0.23
CA THR A 519 12.55 -24.18 -0.26
C THR A 519 13.09 -25.39 0.51
N TYR A 520 14.02 -26.12 -0.10
CA TYR A 520 14.93 -26.98 0.63
C TYR A 520 15.96 -26.13 1.39
N GLN A 521 16.63 -26.73 2.37
CA GLN A 521 17.62 -26.06 3.23
C GLN A 521 19.02 -26.62 2.98
N GLY A 522 20.05 -25.85 3.36
CA GLY A 522 21.44 -26.29 3.27
C GLY A 522 21.84 -26.68 1.84
N GLN A 523 22.64 -27.73 1.70
CA GLN A 523 23.06 -28.24 0.39
C GLN A 523 21.91 -28.70 -0.51
N GLN A 524 20.73 -29.00 0.05
CA GLN A 524 19.56 -29.36 -0.75
C GLN A 524 18.86 -28.14 -1.35
N ALA A 525 19.12 -26.91 -0.87
CA ALA A 525 18.51 -25.67 -1.37
C ALA A 525 18.70 -25.48 -2.88
N SER A 526 19.82 -25.94 -3.44
CA SER A 526 20.08 -25.89 -4.89
C SER A 526 19.14 -26.77 -5.72
N LYS A 527 18.33 -27.63 -5.10
CA LYS A 527 17.30 -28.46 -5.75
C LYS A 527 15.93 -27.76 -5.82
N THR A 528 15.78 -26.59 -5.23
CA THR A 528 14.53 -25.83 -5.28
C THR A 528 14.32 -25.26 -6.69
N ASP A 529 13.14 -25.52 -7.26
CA ASP A 529 12.75 -25.14 -8.62
C ASP A 529 11.41 -24.40 -8.62
N ASN A 530 11.30 -23.38 -7.77
CA ASN A 530 10.15 -22.50 -7.74
C ASN A 530 10.22 -21.50 -8.90
N ARG A 531 9.09 -21.23 -9.54
CA ARG A 531 9.04 -20.38 -10.74
C ARG A 531 7.81 -19.48 -10.76
N ILE A 532 7.95 -18.36 -11.47
CA ILE A 532 6.84 -17.50 -11.86
C ILE A 532 6.93 -17.27 -13.36
N ALA A 533 5.82 -17.41 -14.06
CA ALA A 533 5.67 -17.10 -15.47
C ALA A 533 4.37 -16.36 -15.72
N TYR A 534 4.25 -15.61 -16.81
CA TYR A 534 3.01 -14.90 -17.16
C TYR A 534 2.63 -15.08 -18.63
N SER A 535 1.35 -14.89 -18.93
CA SER A 535 0.82 -14.82 -20.30
C SER A 535 -0.23 -13.70 -20.39
N VAL A 536 -0.37 -13.10 -21.57
CA VAL A 536 -1.23 -11.94 -21.80
C VAL A 536 -2.46 -12.36 -22.62
N GLY A 537 -3.65 -11.95 -22.18
CA GLY A 537 -4.92 -12.17 -22.88
C GLY A 537 -5.48 -13.60 -22.85
N ARG A 538 -4.62 -14.63 -22.81
CA ARG A 538 -5.02 -16.05 -22.69
C ARG A 538 -4.01 -16.85 -21.86
N PRO A 539 -4.40 -17.92 -21.15
CA PRO A 539 -3.52 -18.73 -20.32
C PRO A 539 -2.71 -19.74 -21.15
N ALA A 540 -1.89 -19.24 -22.09
CA ALA A 540 -1.05 -20.04 -22.97
C ALA A 540 0.29 -19.32 -23.23
N ASP A 541 1.30 -20.06 -23.71
CA ASP A 541 2.59 -19.47 -24.10
C ASP A 541 3.28 -18.67 -22.98
N PHE A 542 3.25 -19.21 -21.75
CA PHE A 542 3.78 -18.55 -20.56
C PHE A 542 5.27 -18.20 -20.69
N LYS A 543 5.60 -16.92 -20.46
CA LYS A 543 6.97 -16.40 -20.37
C LYS A 543 7.45 -16.44 -18.93
N GLU A 544 8.51 -17.21 -18.67
CA GLU A 544 9.16 -17.28 -17.36
C GLU A 544 9.79 -15.93 -17.01
N ILE A 545 9.48 -15.41 -15.83
CA ILE A 545 10.02 -14.15 -15.28
C ILE A 545 10.83 -14.38 -14.01
N TYR A 546 10.70 -15.57 -13.41
CA TYR A 546 11.48 -15.98 -12.27
C TYR A 546 11.69 -17.49 -12.27
N LYS A 547 12.91 -17.87 -11.92
CA LYS A 547 13.30 -19.21 -11.52
C LYS A 547 14.20 -19.11 -10.30
N SER A 548 13.90 -19.89 -9.27
CA SER A 548 14.63 -19.81 -8.01
C SER A 548 16.09 -20.20 -8.13
N SER A 549 16.94 -19.45 -7.44
CA SER A 549 18.34 -19.76 -7.21
C SER A 549 18.63 -19.66 -5.70
N VAL A 550 18.05 -20.58 -4.93
CA VAL A 550 18.14 -20.51 -3.47
C VAL A 550 19.56 -20.91 -3.01
N PRO A 551 20.23 -20.07 -2.21
CA PRO A 551 21.59 -20.32 -1.78
C PRO A 551 21.67 -21.48 -0.78
N THR A 552 22.75 -22.25 -0.85
CA THR A 552 22.98 -23.43 0.01
C THR A 552 23.24 -23.08 1.47
N TRP A 553 23.42 -21.80 1.81
CA TRP A 553 23.54 -21.35 3.18
C TRP A 553 22.18 -21.12 3.86
N THR A 554 21.06 -21.13 3.12
CA THR A 554 19.73 -20.89 3.72
C THR A 554 19.40 -21.96 4.77
N ASN A 555 18.91 -21.51 5.92
CA ASN A 555 18.44 -22.36 7.00
C ASN A 555 16.93 -22.29 7.18
N HIS A 556 16.21 -21.40 6.48
CA HIS A 556 14.75 -21.35 6.54
C HIS A 556 14.09 -22.21 5.46
N TRP A 557 12.88 -22.70 5.73
CA TRP A 557 12.13 -23.56 4.83
C TRP A 557 11.30 -22.79 3.80
N ARG A 558 11.27 -21.45 3.86
CA ARG A 558 10.61 -20.59 2.86
C ARG A 558 11.46 -19.43 2.41
N CYS A 559 11.10 -18.89 1.26
CA CYS A 559 11.59 -17.63 0.72
C CYS A 559 10.44 -16.93 -0.04
N ASN A 560 10.55 -15.61 -0.17
CA ASN A 560 9.64 -14.80 -0.97
C ASN A 560 10.31 -14.38 -2.28
N TRP A 561 9.51 -14.28 -3.32
CA TRP A 561 9.92 -13.60 -4.54
C TRP A 561 8.80 -12.69 -5.02
N ASP A 562 9.17 -11.49 -5.46
CA ASP A 562 8.30 -10.42 -5.92
C ASP A 562 9.00 -9.75 -7.08
N THR A 563 8.27 -9.51 -8.17
CA THR A 563 8.85 -8.91 -9.37
C THR A 563 7.79 -8.20 -10.19
N ASP A 564 8.23 -7.14 -10.88
CA ASP A 564 7.38 -6.35 -11.76
C ASP A 564 7.42 -6.90 -13.18
N VAL A 565 6.29 -6.78 -13.88
CA VAL A 565 6.16 -7.09 -15.29
C VAL A 565 5.52 -5.92 -16.00
N MET A 566 6.33 -5.19 -16.76
CA MET A 566 5.87 -4.19 -17.72
C MET A 566 5.34 -4.90 -18.98
N LEU A 567 4.09 -4.63 -19.37
CA LEU A 567 3.54 -5.21 -20.59
C LEU A 567 3.97 -4.39 -21.80
N ASP A 568 4.30 -5.06 -22.91
CA ASP A 568 4.61 -4.39 -24.18
C ASP A 568 3.44 -3.56 -24.69
N LYS A 569 2.20 -4.00 -24.38
CA LYS A 569 0.95 -3.29 -24.64
C LYS A 569 0.00 -3.49 -23.46
N PRO A 570 -0.72 -2.46 -23.02
CA PRO A 570 -1.72 -2.62 -21.99
C PRO A 570 -2.79 -3.65 -22.37
N ALA A 571 -3.20 -4.48 -21.42
CA ALA A 571 -4.11 -5.59 -21.65
C ALA A 571 -5.25 -5.65 -20.63
N GLU A 572 -6.41 -6.14 -21.03
CA GLU A 572 -7.55 -6.34 -20.11
C GLU A 572 -7.31 -7.50 -19.14
N GLN A 573 -6.52 -8.50 -19.55
CA GLN A 573 -6.29 -9.71 -18.78
C GLN A 573 -4.86 -10.20 -18.89
N VAL A 574 -4.34 -10.69 -17.77
CA VAL A 574 -3.06 -11.38 -17.64
C VAL A 574 -3.27 -12.64 -16.79
N TYR A 575 -2.53 -13.69 -17.09
CA TYR A 575 -2.49 -14.91 -16.29
C TYR A 575 -1.09 -15.11 -15.74
N VAL A 576 -0.99 -15.31 -14.43
CA VAL A 576 0.30 -15.57 -13.76
C VAL A 576 0.32 -17.00 -13.27
N LYS A 577 1.30 -17.76 -13.73
CA LYS A 577 1.55 -19.13 -13.31
C LYS A 577 2.66 -19.18 -12.29
N TYR A 578 2.34 -19.74 -11.13
CA TYR A 578 3.28 -20.03 -10.06
C TYR A 578 3.54 -21.53 -10.04
N THR A 579 4.79 -21.94 -10.05
CA THR A 579 5.19 -23.35 -9.88
C THR A 579 5.89 -23.49 -8.54
N GLY A 580 5.28 -24.25 -7.63
CA GLY A 580 5.86 -24.56 -6.32
C GLY A 580 6.53 -25.94 -6.32
N ASP A 581 7.86 -25.97 -6.37
CA ASP A 581 8.68 -27.18 -6.22
C ASP A 581 9.88 -26.86 -5.28
N PRO A 582 9.78 -27.19 -3.98
CA PRO A 582 8.88 -28.18 -3.37
C PRO A 582 7.49 -27.69 -2.92
N GLY A 583 7.15 -26.40 -3.06
CA GLY A 583 5.80 -25.94 -2.72
C GLY A 583 5.58 -24.43 -2.81
N LEU A 584 4.30 -24.06 -2.88
CA LEU A 584 3.77 -22.69 -2.94
C LEU A 584 2.78 -22.50 -1.80
N ASN A 585 2.85 -21.36 -1.10
CA ASN A 585 2.08 -21.11 0.11
C ASN A 585 1.23 -19.87 0.06
N THR A 586 1.70 -18.73 -0.45
CA THR A 586 0.87 -17.53 -0.65
C THR A 586 1.11 -16.92 -2.02
N ILE A 587 0.10 -16.21 -2.54
CA ILE A 587 0.10 -15.56 -3.85
C ILE A 587 -0.38 -14.13 -3.65
N ARG A 588 0.28 -13.16 -4.28
CA ARG A 588 -0.10 -11.74 -4.23
C ARG A 588 0.23 -11.07 -5.56
N ALA A 589 -0.58 -10.10 -5.94
CA ALA A 589 -0.35 -9.25 -7.09
C ALA A 589 -0.90 -7.83 -6.85
N CYS A 590 -0.25 -6.84 -7.45
CA CYS A 590 -0.74 -5.47 -7.55
C CYS A 590 -0.75 -5.08 -9.03
N LEU A 591 -1.92 -4.77 -9.56
CA LEU A 591 -2.08 -4.34 -10.95
C LEU A 591 -2.01 -2.82 -11.00
N HIS A 592 -1.35 -2.29 -12.01
CA HIS A 592 -1.33 -0.86 -12.30
C HIS A 592 -2.10 -0.59 -13.59
N LEU A 593 -3.29 -0.02 -13.41
CA LEU A 593 -4.31 0.09 -14.43
C LEU A 593 -4.28 1.47 -15.11
N LEU A 594 -4.33 1.50 -16.44
CA LEU A 594 -4.57 2.70 -17.21
C LEU A 594 -6.08 2.85 -17.44
N PRO A 595 -6.71 3.92 -16.94
CA PRO A 595 -8.07 4.27 -17.32
C PRO A 595 -8.12 4.71 -18.79
N GLU A 596 -9.30 4.57 -19.42
CA GLU A 596 -9.54 5.07 -20.79
C GLU A 596 -9.26 6.57 -20.93
N GLN A 597 -9.59 7.34 -19.90
CA GLN A 597 -9.35 8.77 -19.86
C GLN A 597 -8.11 9.07 -19.04
N THR A 598 -7.23 9.93 -19.55
CA THR A 598 -6.01 10.31 -18.84
C THR A 598 -6.38 11.08 -17.56
N PRO A 599 -5.87 10.66 -16.38
CA PRO A 599 -6.06 11.41 -15.14
C PRO A 599 -5.60 12.86 -15.26
N LYS A 600 -6.30 13.77 -14.57
CA LYS A 600 -5.84 15.16 -14.42
C LYS A 600 -4.72 15.23 -13.39
N THR A 601 -4.19 16.43 -13.24
CA THR A 601 -3.05 16.72 -12.36
C THR A 601 -3.33 17.82 -11.35
N GLY A 602 -4.50 18.46 -11.41
CA GLY A 602 -4.83 19.60 -10.57
C GLY A 602 -5.30 19.19 -9.18
N LEU A 603 -4.72 19.78 -8.14
CA LEU A 603 -5.11 19.54 -6.74
C LEU A 603 -4.84 20.74 -5.84
N ARG A 604 -5.39 20.69 -4.63
CA ARG A 604 -5.13 21.61 -3.53
C ARG A 604 -4.35 20.89 -2.43
N ILE A 605 -3.29 21.52 -1.94
CA ILE A 605 -2.50 21.05 -0.80
C ILE A 605 -2.65 22.03 0.35
N THR A 606 -3.02 21.55 1.53
CA THR A 606 -3.05 22.35 2.76
C THR A 606 -2.09 21.76 3.79
N HIS A 607 -1.10 22.54 4.20
CA HIS A 607 -0.19 22.22 5.30
C HIS A 607 -0.71 22.86 6.59
N GLY A 608 -0.96 22.06 7.62
CA GLY A 608 -1.27 22.52 8.98
C GLY A 608 -0.09 22.32 9.91
N PHE A 609 0.38 23.39 10.53
CA PHE A 609 1.51 23.37 11.46
C PHE A 609 1.31 24.36 12.60
N SER A 610 1.76 24.01 13.81
CA SER A 610 1.68 24.87 14.98
C SER A 610 2.99 25.63 15.18
N MET A 611 2.89 26.94 15.37
CA MET A 611 4.01 27.79 15.79
C MET A 611 3.62 28.55 17.05
N ASN A 612 4.41 28.42 18.12
CA ASN A 612 4.13 29.02 19.43
C ASN A 612 2.74 28.62 19.98
N GLY A 613 2.34 27.36 19.77
CA GLY A 613 1.06 26.81 20.22
C GLY A 613 -0.16 27.26 19.41
N ARG A 614 0.03 27.98 18.29
CA ARG A 614 -1.05 28.39 17.40
C ARG A 614 -0.97 27.63 16.09
N LEU A 615 -2.06 26.96 15.73
CA LEU A 615 -2.21 26.34 14.42
C LEU A 615 -2.22 27.41 13.33
N GLN A 616 -1.39 27.20 12.32
CA GLN A 616 -1.36 27.96 11.08
C GLN A 616 -1.59 26.99 9.92
N THR A 617 -2.15 27.51 8.84
CA THR A 617 -2.35 26.76 7.61
C THR A 617 -1.75 27.49 6.43
N LYS A 618 -1.20 26.72 5.49
CA LYS A 618 -0.78 27.22 4.17
C LYS A 618 -1.39 26.35 3.09
N THR A 619 -2.21 26.97 2.25
CA THR A 619 -2.88 26.33 1.12
C THR A 619 -2.19 26.72 -0.19
N ILE A 620 -2.00 25.74 -1.06
CA ILE A 620 -1.39 25.87 -2.39
C ILE A 620 -2.31 25.14 -3.37
N ASP A 621 -2.83 25.86 -4.35
CA ASP A 621 -3.55 25.28 -5.49
C ASP A 621 -2.56 25.11 -6.65
N LEU A 622 -2.49 23.90 -7.22
CA LEU A 622 -1.58 23.53 -8.30
C LEU A 622 -2.36 22.83 -9.40
N ASP A 623 -2.27 23.32 -10.63
CA ASP A 623 -2.91 22.67 -11.79
C ASP A 623 -2.12 21.48 -12.33
N LYS A 624 -0.83 21.38 -11.97
CA LYS A 624 0.13 20.39 -12.46
C LYS A 624 1.24 20.14 -11.44
N PRO A 625 2.06 19.08 -11.59
CA PRO A 625 3.26 18.89 -10.78
C PRO A 625 4.16 20.12 -10.80
N ASP A 626 4.55 20.60 -9.63
CA ASP A 626 5.41 21.77 -9.47
C ASP A 626 6.11 21.78 -8.11
N ASP A 627 7.13 22.62 -8.01
CA ASP A 627 7.83 22.92 -6.77
C ASP A 627 7.12 24.10 -6.06
N TYR A 628 7.09 24.08 -4.73
CA TYR A 628 6.57 25.19 -3.93
C TYR A 628 7.34 25.32 -2.61
N THR A 629 7.14 26.45 -1.92
CA THR A 629 7.87 26.74 -0.69
C THR A 629 6.97 27.21 0.42
N ILE A 630 7.30 26.83 1.65
CA ILE A 630 6.66 27.31 2.86
C ILE A 630 7.74 27.87 3.78
N GLU A 631 7.59 29.14 4.18
CA GLU A 631 8.47 29.80 5.14
C GLU A 631 7.91 29.60 6.56
N CYS A 632 8.77 29.17 7.48
CA CYS A 632 8.44 29.06 8.91
C CYS A 632 9.39 29.94 9.73
N ASP A 633 8.87 31.03 10.29
CA ASP A 633 9.67 32.00 11.07
C ASP A 633 10.24 31.41 12.38
N GLY A 634 9.66 30.31 12.87
CA GLY A 634 10.10 29.55 14.04
C GLY A 634 10.11 28.06 13.77
N GLU A 635 10.39 27.26 14.80
CA GLU A 635 10.30 25.80 14.67
C GLU A 635 8.83 25.36 14.59
N PRO A 636 8.38 24.78 13.46
CA PRO A 636 7.02 24.31 13.32
C PRO A 636 6.84 22.95 13.98
N GLU A 637 5.72 22.77 14.68
CA GLU A 637 5.19 21.43 14.97
C GLU A 637 4.25 21.03 13.84
N ASN A 638 4.66 20.09 13.00
CA ASN A 638 3.83 19.53 11.93
C ASN A 638 2.58 18.87 12.53
N VAL A 639 1.39 19.26 12.04
CA VAL A 639 0.10 18.74 12.53
C VAL A 639 -0.55 17.84 11.48
N PHE A 640 -0.81 18.37 10.28
CA PHE A 640 -1.41 17.62 9.19
C PHE A 640 -0.99 18.12 7.81
N ILE A 641 -1.16 17.26 6.80
CA ILE A 641 -1.18 17.64 5.39
C ILE A 641 -2.44 17.07 4.77
N GLU A 642 -3.23 17.92 4.14
CA GLU A 642 -4.38 17.56 3.33
C GLU A 642 -4.05 17.73 1.85
N ILE A 643 -4.46 16.75 1.06
CA ILE A 643 -4.46 16.79 -0.40
C ILE A 643 -5.92 16.65 -0.83
N ALA A 644 -6.43 17.57 -1.62
CA ALA A 644 -7.82 17.54 -2.09
C ALA A 644 -7.89 17.73 -3.60
N VAL A 645 -8.80 17.01 -4.25
CA VAL A 645 -9.24 17.31 -5.61
C VAL A 645 -10.63 17.93 -5.48
N PRO A 646 -10.74 19.27 -5.59
CA PRO A 646 -12.02 19.95 -5.39
C PRO A 646 -13.11 19.43 -6.32
N SER A 647 -14.36 19.52 -5.85
CA SER A 647 -15.55 19.30 -6.67
C SER A 647 -15.53 20.19 -7.92
N GLY A 648 -15.93 19.62 -9.06
CA GLY A 648 -15.82 20.21 -10.40
C GLY A 648 -17.05 20.90 -10.93
#